data_AF-A0A1R1XQC9-F1
#
_entry.id   AF-A0A1R1XQC9-F1
#
_cell.length_a   1.000
_cell.length_b   1.000
_cell.length_c   1.000
_cell.angle_alpha   90.00
_cell.angle_beta   90.00
_cell.angle_gamma   90.00
#
_symmetry.space_group_name_H-M   'P 1'
#
loop_
_entity.id
_entity.type
_entity.pdbx_description
1 polymer ?
#
loop_
_entity_poly.entity_id
_entity_poly.type
_entity_poly.pdbx_seq_one_letter_code
_entity_poly.pdbx_strand_id
1 'polypeptide(L)'
;LNLQGSTVQKLMAKWLPSLAALIEDEVKRCDLAVGSDRERAFYSPFLKLLPPEKIATVVVMEFVRTVMNRVISGDGVKGPPDSVVISRLVTHIGKSIQTEYNLVSLKKKENSHLLARDVEIQNLSANGKLFNIAVRNAQAKMQEELNKTSTWIPKWPVLVTVKLGSLFTAMLIEVAKIDVSVLDTETNTYITQKVPAFTHGYWLNKGYKTGVIKVHNEFSSLLTDEPVKELFNTRFLPMIVPPRPWLSYNNGGYLTYQTYCMRTKSSAEQANYLEHSSKQDKLSKVLSGLDVLGLTKWAINKPVFEVVLKVWNSGEGLAGIPPSVVKVNEPEKPDNIENNPKVFHEWANKVKQAKRDFANNHSTRCDVNYKVAIAHAFLDLPLYFPHDLDFRGRAYPIPPHFNNLGNDLCRGLLRFHDPKPLGERGLHWLRIQLANSFGYDKFSHDERVAFSIDNYDKVLDSAKNPLDGQRWWMESENPWQTLAACFELVAALESGDPANFLSSLHVHQDGTCNGLQHYAALGRDLEGAKKVNLVSSDRPQDVYSAILEIVEKEIEKDCASNIMEAQLLKGKIKRKVIKQTVMTNVYGVTIIGAREQIEARLKEIVDPNTNLPIYEFNDLRKLSLYLAKKVFLSLGRVFECARLIQDWLNEAANRVAKSLPPESFNLQKKLKSEKYKRNKLLRASKKSAKSDSNNASVAAVGGESNLPANDSSIPDNNADNTAVTAADQLQEFPEAKKPAYKLAKTSTILFKRKSILDELIAKPMSSVTWTTPLGLTVVQPYRKFVVRNIKSTLQTLAIIDRNIPSPVHSRKQSTAFPPNFVHSLDASHMILSALSCYKKGITFASVHDSYWTHACDVDIMNDVLRAEFVNLHSNNIMENLKAEFETRYGDFLIPIAETKMVDSKPAKSKSSKKGKKSATEKTANLEAGSNAIFSENASEGIDELPSHLQDVFKDNDTDLHQDDGLEKKELSDTSNDSVDGSLSVFDNEAIPKKTDSNSSNKKLQKSIKWVPFSLPDLPKTGELNIKEVLNSPYFFS
;
A
#
# COMPACT_ATOMS: atom_id res chain seq x y z
N LEU A 1 -25.90 -18.14 -24.92
CA LEU A 1 -25.57 -16.83 -24.30
C LEU A 1 -25.65 -15.78 -25.40
N ASN A 2 -26.65 -14.88 -25.35
CA ASN A 2 -26.93 -13.90 -26.41
C ASN A 2 -25.76 -12.92 -26.61
N LEU A 3 -25.14 -12.96 -27.79
CA LEU A 3 -24.06 -12.08 -28.25
C LEU A 3 -24.63 -10.84 -28.96
N GLN A 4 -25.30 -9.94 -28.23
CA GLN A 4 -25.47 -8.56 -28.69
C GLN A 4 -24.37 -7.73 -28.02
N GLY A 5 -23.37 -7.28 -28.78
CA GLY A 5 -22.22 -6.55 -28.24
C GLY A 5 -22.61 -5.35 -27.37
N SER A 6 -21.83 -5.15 -26.30
CA SER A 6 -22.00 -4.12 -25.26
C SER A 6 -22.28 -2.72 -25.85
N THR A 7 -23.27 -2.03 -25.30
CA THR A 7 -23.60 -0.62 -25.61
C THR A 7 -22.44 0.30 -25.25
N VAL A 8 -21.73 0.04 -24.15
CA VAL A 8 -20.51 0.77 -23.77
C VAL A 8 -19.41 0.60 -24.82
N GLN A 9 -19.19 -0.61 -25.35
CA GLN A 9 -18.22 -0.83 -26.43
C GLN A 9 -18.60 -0.07 -27.71
N LYS A 10 -19.89 -0.04 -28.07
CA LYS A 10 -20.36 0.75 -29.22
C LYS A 10 -20.10 2.24 -29.01
N LEU A 11 -20.27 2.75 -27.80
CA LEU A 11 -19.94 4.15 -27.45
C LEU A 11 -18.43 4.41 -27.55
N MET A 12 -17.60 3.53 -26.97
CA MET A 12 -16.14 3.64 -27.05
C MET A 12 -15.66 3.61 -28.51
N ALA A 13 -16.18 2.69 -29.33
CA ALA A 13 -15.88 2.61 -30.75
C ALA A 13 -16.25 3.90 -31.51
N LYS A 14 -17.34 4.59 -31.11
CA LYS A 14 -17.71 5.90 -31.67
C LYS A 14 -16.75 7.02 -31.25
N TRP A 15 -16.17 6.96 -30.05
CA TRP A 15 -15.26 7.99 -29.54
C TRP A 15 -13.84 7.88 -30.12
N LEU A 16 -13.38 6.67 -30.46
CA LEU A 16 -12.00 6.41 -30.89
C LEU A 16 -11.55 7.24 -32.11
N PRO A 17 -12.29 7.28 -33.25
CA PRO A 17 -11.84 8.01 -34.43
C PRO A 17 -11.73 9.52 -34.17
N SER A 18 -12.71 10.09 -33.47
CA SER A 18 -12.72 11.51 -33.10
C SER A 18 -11.56 11.88 -32.17
N LEU A 19 -11.25 11.02 -31.19
CA LEU A 19 -10.10 11.24 -30.32
C LEU A 19 -8.77 11.12 -31.09
N ALA A 20 -8.64 10.15 -31.98
CA ALA A 20 -7.45 10.00 -32.82
C ALA A 20 -7.21 11.24 -33.69
N ALA A 21 -8.26 11.81 -34.29
CA ALA A 21 -8.18 13.05 -35.05
C ALA A 21 -7.70 14.25 -34.21
N LEU A 22 -8.23 14.43 -32.99
CA LEU A 22 -7.77 15.49 -32.08
C LEU A 22 -6.29 15.33 -31.69
N ILE A 23 -5.83 14.10 -31.51
CA ILE A 23 -4.42 13.81 -31.21
C ILE A 23 -3.55 14.13 -32.42
N GLU A 24 -3.97 13.75 -33.63
CA GLU A 24 -3.26 14.07 -34.87
C GLU A 24 -3.14 15.58 -35.09
N ASP A 25 -4.22 16.33 -34.85
CA ASP A 25 -4.22 17.79 -34.93
C ASP A 25 -3.33 18.44 -33.87
N GLU A 26 -3.21 17.84 -32.69
CA GLU A 26 -2.26 18.30 -31.68
C GLU A 26 -0.81 18.00 -32.06
N VAL A 27 -0.53 16.88 -32.74
CA VAL A 27 0.80 16.60 -33.33
C VAL A 27 1.15 17.68 -34.35
N LYS A 28 0.23 18.02 -35.26
CA LYS A 28 0.41 19.11 -36.25
C LYS A 28 0.64 20.45 -35.56
N ARG A 29 -0.12 20.78 -34.52
CA ARG A 29 0.08 22.01 -33.72
C ARG A 29 1.45 22.03 -33.03
N CYS A 30 1.92 20.88 -32.55
CA CYS A 30 3.26 20.74 -31.97
C CYS A 30 4.38 20.97 -32.99
N ASP A 31 4.17 20.60 -34.25
CA ASP A 31 5.10 20.87 -35.36
C ASP A 31 5.16 22.35 -35.72
N LEU A 32 4.01 23.04 -35.70
CA LEU A 32 3.92 24.47 -35.97
C LEU A 32 4.43 25.34 -34.80
N ALA A 33 4.50 24.79 -33.59
CA ALA A 33 4.84 25.50 -32.37
C ALA A 33 6.34 25.63 -32.07
N VAL A 34 7.23 25.19 -32.97
CA VAL A 34 8.69 25.18 -32.76
C VAL A 34 9.21 26.62 -32.58
N GLY A 35 9.38 27.03 -31.32
CA GLY A 35 9.96 28.32 -30.92
C GLY A 35 9.01 29.30 -30.21
N SER A 36 7.69 29.15 -30.37
CA SER A 36 6.67 30.07 -29.82
C SER A 36 5.98 29.54 -28.55
N ASP A 37 5.73 28.24 -28.47
CA ASP A 37 5.07 27.60 -27.31
C ASP A 37 6.03 26.65 -26.58
N ARG A 38 6.54 27.12 -25.43
CA ARG A 38 7.46 26.35 -24.57
C ARG A 38 6.82 25.10 -23.97
N GLU A 39 5.50 25.04 -23.83
CA GLU A 39 4.80 23.91 -23.24
C GLU A 39 4.67 22.77 -24.25
N ARG A 40 4.21 23.06 -25.47
CA ARG A 40 4.16 22.10 -26.59
C ARG A 40 5.53 21.56 -26.97
N ALA A 41 6.54 22.44 -27.03
CA ALA A 41 7.91 22.04 -27.30
C ALA A 41 8.43 20.99 -26.29
N PHE A 42 7.92 20.99 -25.05
CA PHE A 42 8.38 20.09 -24.00
C PHE A 42 7.82 18.67 -24.12
N TYR A 43 6.55 18.49 -24.48
CA TYR A 43 5.94 17.16 -24.60
C TYR A 43 5.85 16.63 -26.04
N SER A 44 6.02 17.48 -27.05
CA SER A 44 5.98 17.12 -28.48
C SER A 44 6.82 15.88 -28.85
N PRO A 45 8.08 15.74 -28.38
CA PRO A 45 8.88 14.55 -28.71
C PRO A 45 8.26 13.24 -28.21
N PHE A 46 7.54 13.28 -27.10
CA PHE A 46 6.93 12.11 -26.46
C PHE A 46 5.57 11.76 -27.08
N LEU A 47 4.82 12.78 -27.54
CA LEU A 47 3.55 12.61 -28.23
C LEU A 47 3.70 11.81 -29.54
N LYS A 48 4.83 11.98 -30.23
CA LYS A 48 5.13 11.33 -31.53
C LYS A 48 5.68 9.91 -31.42
N LEU A 49 5.86 9.38 -30.21
CA LEU A 49 6.45 8.04 -30.01
C LEU A 49 5.50 6.90 -30.40
N LEU A 50 4.20 7.16 -30.47
CA LEU A 50 3.17 6.21 -30.86
C LEU A 50 2.21 6.82 -31.88
N PRO A 51 1.61 6.01 -32.77
CA PRO A 51 0.55 6.46 -33.66
C PRO A 51 -0.67 7.01 -32.90
N PRO A 52 -1.35 8.06 -33.38
CA PRO A 52 -2.53 8.64 -32.74
C PRO A 52 -3.63 7.63 -32.42
N GLU A 53 -3.87 6.65 -33.30
CA GLU A 53 -4.91 5.62 -33.13
C GLU A 53 -4.60 4.70 -31.95
N LYS A 54 -3.32 4.35 -31.77
CA LYS A 54 -2.88 3.55 -30.62
C LYS A 54 -3.02 4.34 -29.32
N ILE A 55 -2.64 5.63 -29.34
CA ILE A 55 -2.80 6.50 -28.18
C ILE A 55 -4.28 6.61 -27.80
N ALA A 56 -5.16 6.88 -28.77
CA ALA A 56 -6.60 6.98 -28.56
C ALA A 56 -7.18 5.70 -27.95
N THR A 57 -6.76 4.53 -28.45
CA THR A 57 -7.18 3.21 -27.93
C THR A 57 -6.79 3.05 -26.46
N VAL A 58 -5.53 3.31 -26.12
CA VAL A 58 -5.04 3.19 -24.74
C VAL A 58 -5.77 4.19 -23.83
N VAL A 59 -5.99 5.43 -24.28
CA VAL A 59 -6.67 6.47 -23.50
C VAL A 59 -8.12 6.09 -23.20
N VAL A 60 -8.91 5.71 -24.20
CA VAL A 60 -10.33 5.35 -24.00
C VAL A 60 -10.46 4.14 -23.08
N MET A 61 -9.67 3.09 -23.32
CA MET A 61 -9.68 1.88 -22.51
C MET A 61 -9.31 2.17 -21.05
N GLU A 62 -8.19 2.85 -20.80
CA GLU A 62 -7.71 3.10 -19.45
C GLU A 62 -8.58 4.12 -18.69
N PHE A 63 -9.14 5.12 -19.38
CA PHE A 63 -10.06 6.07 -18.79
C PHE A 63 -11.36 5.39 -18.35
N VAL A 64 -12.03 4.69 -19.27
CA VAL A 64 -13.30 4.01 -18.97
C VAL A 64 -13.09 2.95 -17.89
N ARG A 65 -11.97 2.20 -17.92
CA ARG A 65 -11.60 1.25 -16.86
C ARG A 65 -11.46 1.93 -15.49
N THR A 66 -10.73 3.05 -15.43
CA THR A 66 -10.52 3.77 -14.17
C THR A 66 -11.85 4.29 -13.61
N VAL A 67 -12.71 4.80 -14.49
CA VAL A 67 -14.07 5.24 -14.14
C VAL A 67 -14.93 4.07 -13.66
N MET A 68 -14.97 2.98 -14.42
CA MET A 68 -15.72 1.77 -14.09
C MET A 68 -15.29 1.21 -12.74
N ASN A 69 -13.99 1.02 -12.51
CA ASN A 69 -13.48 0.57 -11.21
C ASN A 69 -13.97 1.46 -10.07
N ARG A 70 -14.11 2.77 -10.31
CA ARG A 70 -14.54 3.72 -9.28
C ARG A 70 -16.05 3.71 -9.06
N VAL A 71 -16.84 3.67 -10.13
CA VAL A 71 -18.30 3.56 -10.10
C VAL A 71 -18.69 2.25 -9.42
N ILE A 72 -18.07 1.14 -9.83
CA ILE A 72 -18.32 -0.21 -9.30
C ILE A 72 -17.87 -0.34 -7.84
N SER A 73 -16.70 0.20 -7.47
CA SER A 73 -16.18 -0.01 -6.11
C SER A 73 -16.85 0.86 -5.04
N GLY A 74 -17.59 1.91 -5.41
CA GLY A 74 -18.34 2.81 -4.52
C GLY A 74 -17.60 3.35 -3.28
N ASP A 75 -16.27 3.31 -3.28
CA ASP A 75 -15.44 3.55 -2.09
C ASP A 75 -15.48 5.03 -1.68
N GLY A 76 -16.47 5.41 -0.86
CA GLY A 76 -16.72 6.77 -0.37
C GLY A 76 -15.62 7.37 0.50
N VAL A 77 -14.50 6.66 0.71
CA VAL A 77 -13.31 7.17 1.41
C VAL A 77 -12.47 8.08 0.49
N LYS A 78 -12.54 7.91 -0.84
CA LYS A 78 -11.59 8.49 -1.80
C LYS A 78 -12.16 9.54 -2.77
N GLY A 79 -13.36 10.06 -2.52
CA GLY A 79 -14.06 11.03 -3.39
C GLY A 79 -15.59 10.90 -3.33
N PRO A 80 -16.35 11.81 -3.96
CA PRO A 80 -17.81 11.66 -4.09
C PRO A 80 -18.18 10.38 -4.86
N PRO A 81 -19.41 9.85 -4.65
CA PRO A 81 -19.99 8.83 -5.52
C PRO A 81 -19.91 9.28 -6.99
N ASP A 82 -19.74 8.35 -7.93
CA ASP A 82 -19.74 8.62 -9.38
C ASP A 82 -18.65 9.59 -9.88
N SER A 83 -17.51 9.62 -9.20
CA SER A 83 -16.40 10.49 -9.61
C SER A 83 -15.01 9.94 -9.32
N VAL A 84 -14.06 10.30 -10.19
CA VAL A 84 -12.64 9.89 -10.15
C VAL A 84 -11.75 11.09 -9.85
N VAL A 85 -10.78 10.93 -8.93
CA VAL A 85 -9.77 11.96 -8.65
C VAL A 85 -8.84 12.12 -9.86
N ILE A 86 -8.79 13.34 -10.40
CA ILE A 86 -8.10 13.63 -11.66
C ILE A 86 -6.59 13.38 -11.62
N SER A 87 -5.91 13.66 -10.50
CA SER A 87 -4.45 13.48 -10.38
C SER A 87 -4.00 12.03 -10.59
N ARG A 88 -4.84 11.07 -10.17
CA ARG A 88 -4.60 9.63 -10.37
C ARG A 88 -4.83 9.24 -11.81
N LEU A 89 -5.99 9.63 -12.36
CA LEU A 89 -6.39 9.33 -13.74
C LEU A 89 -5.35 9.78 -14.76
N VAL A 90 -4.90 11.04 -14.69
CA VAL A 90 -3.94 11.57 -15.67
C VAL A 90 -2.56 10.92 -15.54
N THR A 91 -2.13 10.61 -14.31
CA THR A 91 -0.85 9.94 -14.09
C THR A 91 -0.89 8.53 -14.64
N HIS A 92 -2.01 7.83 -14.44
CA HIS A 92 -2.23 6.47 -14.91
C HIS A 92 -2.28 6.37 -16.43
N ILE A 93 -3.06 7.25 -17.09
CA ILE A 93 -3.12 7.31 -18.57
C ILE A 93 -1.72 7.57 -19.15
N GLY A 94 -0.99 8.55 -18.61
CA GLY A 94 0.37 8.85 -19.08
C GLY A 94 1.34 7.68 -18.91
N LYS A 95 1.32 6.99 -17.76
CA LYS A 95 2.16 5.79 -17.52
C LYS A 95 1.78 4.64 -18.45
N SER A 96 0.49 4.46 -18.74
CA SER A 96 -0.01 3.39 -19.61
C SER A 96 0.46 3.57 -21.05
N ILE A 97 0.46 4.81 -21.56
CA ILE A 97 0.99 5.14 -22.89
C ILE A 97 2.49 4.91 -22.95
N GLN A 98 3.24 5.33 -21.93
CA GLN A 98 4.67 5.06 -21.84
C GLN A 98 4.96 3.54 -21.87
N THR A 99 4.16 2.77 -21.14
CA THR A 99 4.28 1.31 -21.09
C THR A 99 3.98 0.70 -22.46
N GLU A 100 2.95 1.17 -23.15
CA GLU A 100 2.62 0.73 -24.52
C GLU A 100 3.75 1.02 -25.51
N TYR A 101 4.38 2.19 -25.42
CA TYR A 101 5.53 2.54 -26.25
C TYR A 101 6.71 1.61 -25.98
N ASN A 102 7.00 1.32 -24.71
CA ASN A 102 8.05 0.38 -24.33
C ASN A 102 7.77 -1.01 -24.92
N LEU A 103 6.51 -1.47 -24.89
CA LEU A 103 6.11 -2.75 -25.47
C LEU A 103 6.24 -2.79 -26.98
N VAL A 104 5.78 -1.76 -27.70
CA VAL A 104 5.97 -1.68 -29.16
C VAL A 104 7.45 -1.64 -29.51
N SER A 105 8.26 -0.92 -28.73
CA SER A 105 9.70 -0.86 -28.92
C SER A 105 10.38 -2.20 -28.63
N LEU A 106 9.90 -2.97 -27.64
CA LEU A 106 10.36 -4.34 -27.36
C LEU A 106 9.95 -5.30 -28.47
N LYS A 107 8.72 -5.24 -28.98
CA LYS A 107 8.27 -6.07 -30.12
C LYS A 107 9.05 -5.78 -31.40
N LYS A 108 9.45 -4.53 -31.65
CA LYS A 108 10.36 -4.19 -32.75
C LYS A 108 11.77 -4.76 -32.57
N LYS A 109 12.18 -5.07 -31.33
CA LYS A 109 13.44 -5.79 -31.01
C LYS A 109 13.29 -7.32 -31.15
N GLU A 110 12.07 -7.86 -30.99
CA GLU A 110 11.77 -9.28 -31.14
C GLU A 110 11.78 -9.70 -32.62
N ASN A 111 12.90 -10.28 -33.06
CA ASN A 111 12.83 -11.27 -34.12
C ASN A 111 12.17 -12.54 -33.55
N SER A 112 11.33 -13.21 -34.34
CA SER A 112 10.66 -14.48 -34.01
C SER A 112 11.57 -15.57 -33.42
N HIS A 113 12.89 -15.49 -33.65
CA HIS A 113 13.88 -16.41 -33.09
C HIS A 113 14.02 -16.33 -31.56
N LEU A 114 13.70 -15.21 -30.91
CA LEU A 114 13.81 -15.07 -29.45
C LEU A 114 12.69 -15.80 -28.71
N LEU A 115 11.47 -15.85 -29.25
CA LEU A 115 10.39 -16.68 -28.70
C LEU A 115 10.73 -18.16 -28.80
N ALA A 116 11.26 -18.62 -29.95
CA ALA A 116 11.73 -19.99 -30.11
C ALA A 116 12.85 -20.33 -29.12
N ARG A 117 13.79 -19.40 -28.90
CA ARG A 117 14.88 -19.55 -27.93
C ARG A 117 14.40 -19.47 -26.48
N ASP A 118 13.46 -18.60 -26.14
CA ASP A 118 12.91 -18.51 -24.80
C ASP A 118 12.08 -19.78 -24.49
N VAL A 119 11.40 -20.37 -25.48
CA VAL A 119 10.79 -21.71 -25.41
C VAL A 119 11.85 -22.81 -25.27
N GLU A 120 12.99 -22.71 -25.95
CA GLU A 120 14.12 -23.64 -25.77
C GLU A 120 14.72 -23.55 -24.36
N ILE A 121 14.90 -22.33 -23.82
CA ILE A 121 15.32 -22.08 -22.44
C ILE A 121 14.29 -22.65 -21.45
N GLN A 122 12.99 -22.52 -21.74
CA GLN A 122 11.93 -23.13 -20.94
C GLN A 122 12.01 -24.66 -20.95
N ASN A 123 12.18 -25.28 -22.12
CA ASN A 123 12.30 -26.73 -22.27
C ASN A 123 13.55 -27.27 -21.53
N LEU A 124 14.65 -26.52 -21.57
CA LEU A 124 15.87 -26.83 -20.82
C LEU A 124 15.68 -26.66 -19.31
N SER A 125 14.95 -25.63 -18.87
CA SER A 125 14.63 -25.41 -17.45
C SER A 125 13.64 -26.44 -16.90
N ALA A 126 12.72 -26.93 -17.73
CA ALA A 126 11.74 -27.95 -17.36
C ALA A 126 12.36 -29.35 -17.25
N ASN A 127 13.45 -29.62 -17.97
CA ASN A 127 14.20 -30.87 -17.87
C ASN A 127 15.12 -30.86 -16.64
N GLY A 128 14.55 -31.25 -15.50
CA GLY A 128 15.23 -31.36 -14.21
C GLY A 128 16.40 -32.33 -14.23
N LYS A 129 17.61 -31.79 -14.35
CA LYS A 129 18.86 -32.34 -13.77
C LYS A 129 20.06 -31.39 -13.85
N LEU A 130 20.03 -30.30 -14.63
CA LEU A 130 21.24 -29.49 -14.91
C LEU A 130 20.99 -27.97 -15.14
N PHE A 131 20.16 -27.31 -14.34
CA PHE A 131 20.11 -25.84 -14.30
C PHE A 131 20.86 -25.30 -13.07
N ASN A 132 22.17 -25.57 -13.00
CA ASN A 132 23.02 -24.99 -11.97
C ASN A 132 23.05 -23.45 -12.13
N ILE A 133 23.24 -22.73 -11.02
CA ILE A 133 23.45 -21.27 -10.97
C ILE A 133 24.45 -20.81 -12.04
N ALA A 134 25.47 -21.62 -12.35
CA ALA A 134 26.45 -21.34 -13.40
C ALA A 134 25.86 -21.24 -14.82
N VAL A 135 24.88 -22.06 -15.19
CA VAL A 135 24.20 -21.99 -16.49
C VAL A 135 23.33 -20.75 -16.55
N ARG A 136 22.60 -20.44 -15.46
CA ARG A 136 21.82 -19.20 -15.33
C ARG A 136 22.72 -17.98 -15.49
N ASN A 137 23.87 -17.97 -14.81
CA ASN A 137 24.84 -16.87 -14.85
C ASN A 137 25.46 -16.70 -16.24
N ALA A 138 25.81 -17.81 -16.92
CA ALA A 138 26.32 -17.77 -18.29
C ALA A 138 25.27 -17.20 -19.26
N GLN A 139 24.01 -17.62 -19.14
CA GLN A 139 22.91 -17.11 -19.96
C GLN A 139 22.57 -15.65 -19.64
N ALA A 140 22.55 -15.27 -18.36
CA ALA A 140 22.32 -13.89 -17.94
C ALA A 140 23.41 -12.96 -18.48
N LYS A 141 24.68 -13.38 -18.44
CA LYS A 141 25.82 -12.64 -19.00
C LYS A 141 25.72 -12.48 -20.51
N MET A 142 25.39 -13.56 -21.24
CA MET A 142 25.15 -13.52 -22.68
C MET A 142 23.98 -12.58 -23.04
N GLN A 143 22.92 -12.59 -22.23
CA GLN A 143 21.78 -11.70 -22.41
C GLN A 143 22.13 -10.24 -22.10
N GLU A 144 22.97 -9.99 -21.10
CA GLU A 144 23.45 -8.65 -20.77
C GLU A 144 24.32 -8.07 -21.89
N GLU A 145 25.16 -8.90 -22.53
CA GLU A 145 25.95 -8.50 -23.71
C GLU A 145 25.05 -8.14 -24.91
N LEU A 146 24.00 -8.91 -25.16
CA LEU A 146 22.98 -8.58 -26.18
C LEU A 146 22.20 -7.29 -25.85
N ASN A 147 21.94 -7.04 -24.57
CA ASN A 147 21.24 -5.83 -24.12
C ASN A 147 22.12 -4.57 -24.22
N LYS A 148 23.46 -4.68 -24.15
CA LYS A 148 24.39 -3.54 -24.31
C LYS A 148 24.37 -2.95 -25.72
N THR A 149 24.01 -3.72 -26.73
CA THR A 149 23.82 -3.27 -28.12
C THR A 149 22.48 -2.57 -28.39
N SER A 150 21.66 -2.30 -27.37
CA SER A 150 20.26 -1.88 -27.54
C SER A 150 20.03 -0.37 -27.77
N THR A 151 18.96 -0.06 -28.52
CA THR A 151 18.42 1.29 -28.73
C THR A 151 17.88 1.90 -27.44
N TRP A 152 18.21 3.17 -27.20
CA TRP A 152 17.83 3.97 -26.04
C TRP A 152 16.30 4.06 -25.86
N ILE A 153 15.78 3.59 -24.72
CA ILE A 153 14.39 3.82 -24.30
C ILE A 153 14.35 5.08 -23.43
N PRO A 154 13.69 6.18 -23.85
CA PRO A 154 13.59 7.39 -23.05
C PRO A 154 12.78 7.17 -21.77
N LYS A 155 13.33 7.55 -20.62
CA LYS A 155 12.55 7.67 -19.37
C LYS A 155 11.75 8.97 -19.41
N TRP A 156 10.42 8.88 -19.34
CA TRP A 156 9.57 10.07 -19.39
C TRP A 156 9.64 10.83 -18.06
N PRO A 157 9.89 12.14 -18.06
CA PRO A 157 9.75 12.95 -16.85
C PRO A 157 8.30 12.95 -16.34
N VAL A 158 8.10 12.92 -15.01
CA VAL A 158 6.76 12.96 -14.39
C VAL A 158 5.91 14.11 -14.94
N LEU A 159 6.54 15.26 -15.18
CA LEU A 159 5.89 16.44 -15.75
C LEU A 159 5.30 16.17 -17.15
N VAL A 160 6.01 15.44 -18.01
CA VAL A 160 5.54 15.07 -19.35
C VAL A 160 4.38 14.10 -19.24
N THR A 161 4.55 13.03 -18.45
CA THR A 161 3.53 12.00 -18.23
C THR A 161 2.21 12.59 -17.80
N VAL A 162 2.25 13.53 -16.86
CA VAL A 162 1.06 14.20 -16.30
C VAL A 162 0.43 15.17 -17.30
N LYS A 163 1.24 15.96 -18.02
CA LYS A 163 0.74 16.90 -19.02
C LYS A 163 0.04 16.18 -20.17
N LEU A 164 0.67 15.14 -20.72
CA LEU A 164 0.08 14.32 -21.77
C LEU A 164 -1.16 13.60 -21.26
N GLY A 165 -1.11 12.99 -20.07
CA GLY A 165 -2.29 12.39 -19.46
C GLY A 165 -3.46 13.35 -19.30
N SER A 166 -3.21 14.58 -18.84
CA SER A 166 -4.23 15.63 -18.72
C SER A 166 -4.76 16.11 -20.07
N LEU A 167 -3.89 16.20 -21.08
CA LEU A 167 -4.26 16.61 -22.44
C LEU A 167 -5.21 15.59 -23.07
N PHE A 168 -4.86 14.30 -23.02
CA PHE A 168 -5.71 13.22 -23.54
C PHE A 168 -7.02 13.09 -22.77
N THR A 169 -6.99 13.29 -21.46
CA THR A 169 -8.21 13.32 -20.62
C THR A 169 -9.14 14.45 -21.07
N ALA A 170 -8.60 15.65 -21.34
CA ALA A 170 -9.40 16.78 -21.83
C ALA A 170 -10.02 16.51 -23.20
N MET A 171 -9.22 15.99 -24.15
CA MET A 171 -9.70 15.62 -25.49
C MET A 171 -10.79 14.54 -25.41
N LEU A 172 -10.64 13.55 -24.53
CA LEU A 172 -11.66 12.52 -24.35
C LEU A 172 -12.95 13.09 -23.75
N ILE A 173 -12.88 14.00 -22.78
CA ILE A 173 -14.07 14.67 -22.21
C ILE A 173 -14.85 15.44 -23.29
N GLU A 174 -14.14 16.06 -24.23
CA GLU A 174 -14.75 16.80 -25.34
C GLU A 174 -15.49 15.87 -26.33
N VAL A 175 -14.90 14.71 -26.61
CA VAL A 175 -15.41 13.74 -27.59
C VAL A 175 -16.48 12.80 -27.02
N ALA A 176 -16.35 12.42 -25.74
CA ALA A 176 -17.19 11.41 -25.12
C ALA A 176 -18.59 11.95 -24.82
N LYS A 177 -19.52 11.74 -25.76
CA LYS A 177 -20.94 12.07 -25.62
C LYS A 177 -21.81 10.83 -25.66
N ILE A 178 -22.94 10.90 -24.94
CA ILE A 178 -23.98 9.89 -24.87
C ILE A 178 -25.34 10.51 -25.22
N ASP A 179 -26.25 9.71 -25.74
CA ASP A 179 -27.63 10.10 -26.01
C ASP A 179 -28.45 9.83 -24.73
N VAL A 180 -29.11 10.85 -24.19
CA VAL A 180 -29.95 10.74 -22.98
C VAL A 180 -31.35 11.24 -23.32
N SER A 181 -32.36 10.42 -23.01
CA SER A 181 -33.77 10.78 -23.18
C SER A 181 -34.31 11.38 -21.87
N VAL A 182 -34.67 12.66 -21.89
CA VAL A 182 -35.22 13.38 -20.74
C VAL A 182 -36.69 13.69 -21.01
N LEU A 183 -37.55 13.49 -20.01
CA LEU A 183 -38.94 13.94 -20.06
C LEU A 183 -38.97 15.46 -19.85
N ASP A 184 -39.40 16.20 -20.86
CA ASP A 184 -39.64 17.62 -20.73
C ASP A 184 -40.91 17.85 -19.90
N THR A 185 -40.76 18.50 -18.75
CA THR A 185 -41.85 18.76 -17.81
C THR A 185 -42.91 19.72 -18.35
N GLU A 186 -42.60 20.50 -19.38
CA GLU A 186 -43.54 21.46 -19.97
C GLU A 186 -44.33 20.84 -21.13
N THR A 187 -43.68 20.05 -21.99
CA THR A 187 -44.34 19.43 -23.17
C THR A 187 -44.79 18.00 -22.93
N ASN A 188 -44.38 17.37 -21.83
CA ASN A 188 -44.63 15.97 -21.48
C ASN A 188 -44.19 14.97 -22.58
N THR A 189 -43.18 15.34 -23.37
CA THR A 189 -42.57 14.52 -24.43
C THR A 189 -41.13 14.16 -24.10
N TYR A 190 -40.67 13.00 -24.59
CA TYR A 190 -39.28 12.59 -24.43
C TYR A 190 -38.40 13.23 -25.49
N ILE A 191 -37.42 14.04 -25.05
CA ILE A 191 -36.42 14.65 -25.92
C ILE A 191 -35.10 13.90 -25.73
N THR A 192 -34.51 13.43 -26.82
CA THR A 192 -33.18 12.80 -26.79
C THR A 192 -32.12 13.86 -27.08
N GLN A 193 -31.22 14.10 -26.13
CA GLN A 193 -30.13 15.06 -26.26
C GLN A 193 -28.77 14.39 -26.14
N LYS A 194 -27.79 14.87 -26.92
CA LYS A 194 -26.39 14.50 -26.75
C LYS A 194 -25.75 15.28 -25.62
N VAL A 195 -25.40 14.59 -24.54
CA VAL A 195 -24.74 15.17 -23.36
C VAL A 195 -23.34 14.59 -23.17
N PRO A 196 -22.40 15.32 -22.55
CA PRO A 196 -21.09 14.77 -22.21
C PRO A 196 -21.22 13.59 -21.23
N ALA A 197 -20.54 12.49 -21.53
CA ALA A 197 -20.46 11.33 -20.64
C ALA A 197 -19.69 11.64 -19.35
N PHE A 198 -18.74 12.58 -19.44
CA PHE A 198 -17.85 12.97 -18.35
C PHE A 198 -17.78 14.49 -18.23
N THR A 199 -17.69 15.00 -17.01
CA THR A 199 -17.49 16.43 -16.75
C THR A 199 -16.40 16.65 -15.71
N HIS A 200 -15.61 17.71 -15.88
CA HIS A 200 -14.62 18.12 -14.86
C HIS A 200 -15.29 18.99 -13.80
N GLY A 201 -14.97 18.75 -12.54
CA GLY A 201 -15.46 19.54 -11.43
C GLY A 201 -14.55 19.46 -10.21
N TYR A 202 -15.07 19.96 -9.10
CA TYR A 202 -14.36 19.96 -7.83
C TYR A 202 -15.21 19.37 -6.72
N TRP A 203 -14.54 18.71 -5.80
CA TRP A 203 -15.11 18.19 -4.57
C TRP A 203 -14.44 18.86 -3.37
N LEU A 204 -15.24 19.37 -2.44
CA LEU A 204 -14.76 19.86 -1.16
C LEU A 204 -14.79 18.74 -0.12
N ASN A 205 -13.64 18.44 0.46
CA ASN A 205 -13.53 17.49 1.57
C ASN A 205 -12.72 18.11 2.71
N LYS A 206 -13.33 18.24 3.90
CA LYS A 206 -12.70 18.83 5.09
C LYS A 206 -12.02 20.19 4.84
N GLY A 207 -12.63 21.02 3.97
CA GLY A 207 -12.10 22.33 3.58
C GLY A 207 -11.12 22.35 2.39
N TYR A 208 -10.76 21.18 1.84
CA TYR A 208 -9.83 21.08 0.70
C TYR A 208 -10.55 20.82 -0.61
N LYS A 209 -10.22 21.62 -1.63
CA LYS A 209 -10.76 21.51 -2.98
C LYS A 209 -9.94 20.49 -3.79
N THR A 210 -10.56 19.37 -4.14
CA THR A 210 -9.94 18.30 -4.96
C THR A 210 -10.62 18.25 -6.32
N GLY A 211 -9.84 18.26 -7.41
CA GLY A 211 -10.38 18.10 -8.76
C GLY A 211 -10.86 16.68 -9.01
N VAL A 212 -12.03 16.53 -9.63
CA VAL A 212 -12.65 15.24 -9.94
C VAL A 212 -13.24 15.24 -11.35
N ILE A 213 -13.27 14.08 -11.98
CA ILE A 213 -14.06 13.81 -13.17
C ILE A 213 -15.36 13.14 -12.71
N LYS A 214 -16.50 13.78 -12.96
CA LYS A 214 -17.84 13.26 -12.68
C LYS A 214 -18.35 12.48 -13.88
N VAL A 215 -19.02 11.37 -13.61
CA VAL A 215 -19.64 10.50 -14.61
C VAL A 215 -21.12 10.88 -14.72
N HIS A 216 -21.66 10.91 -15.95
CA HIS A 216 -23.09 11.12 -16.15
C HIS A 216 -23.88 9.91 -15.64
N ASN A 217 -25.01 10.15 -14.96
CA ASN A 217 -25.81 9.09 -14.32
C ASN A 217 -26.20 7.98 -15.31
N GLU A 218 -26.70 8.32 -16.50
CA GLU A 218 -27.05 7.35 -17.54
C GLU A 218 -25.88 6.44 -17.93
N PHE A 219 -24.68 6.99 -18.06
CA PHE A 219 -23.48 6.20 -18.36
C PHE A 219 -23.07 5.35 -17.15
N SER A 220 -23.25 5.85 -15.93
CA SER A 220 -23.03 5.09 -14.69
C SER A 220 -23.94 3.86 -14.62
N SER A 221 -25.23 4.02 -14.97
CA SER A 221 -26.18 2.91 -15.07
C SER A 221 -25.76 1.88 -16.12
N LEU A 222 -25.39 2.34 -17.33
CA LEU A 222 -24.88 1.45 -18.38
C LEU A 222 -23.64 0.65 -17.95
N LEU A 223 -22.72 1.27 -17.22
CA LEU A 223 -21.54 0.58 -16.68
C LEU A 223 -21.87 -0.47 -15.61
N THR A 224 -22.98 -0.28 -14.89
CA THR A 224 -23.43 -1.16 -13.81
C THR A 224 -24.13 -2.41 -14.37
N ASP A 225 -24.88 -2.24 -15.47
CA ASP A 225 -25.73 -3.28 -16.04
C ASP A 225 -25.02 -4.19 -17.06
N GLU A 226 -23.88 -3.77 -17.61
CA GLU A 226 -23.21 -4.52 -18.67
C GLU A 226 -22.26 -5.62 -18.19
N PRO A 227 -22.17 -6.75 -18.93
CA PRO A 227 -21.24 -7.84 -18.62
C PRO A 227 -19.81 -7.34 -18.80
N VAL A 228 -19.17 -7.12 -17.66
CA VAL A 228 -17.85 -6.50 -17.54
C VAL A 228 -16.73 -7.27 -18.29
N LYS A 229 -16.98 -8.55 -18.62
CA LYS A 229 -16.08 -9.50 -19.29
C LYS A 229 -15.43 -8.97 -20.59
N GLU A 230 -16.11 -8.11 -21.33
CA GLU A 230 -15.66 -7.68 -22.66
C GLU A 230 -14.84 -6.36 -22.67
N LEU A 231 -14.68 -5.70 -21.51
CA LEU A 231 -14.00 -4.40 -21.39
C LEU A 231 -12.63 -4.48 -20.67
N PHE A 232 -12.18 -5.68 -20.30
CA PHE A 232 -11.02 -5.86 -19.43
C PHE A 232 -9.67 -5.91 -20.14
N ASN A 233 -8.66 -5.37 -19.46
CA ASN A 233 -7.27 -5.45 -19.84
C ASN A 233 -6.71 -6.85 -19.49
N THR A 234 -6.49 -7.65 -20.54
CA THR A 234 -5.96 -9.02 -20.53
C THR A 234 -4.45 -9.12 -20.29
N ARG A 235 -3.76 -8.02 -19.90
CA ARG A 235 -2.28 -7.99 -19.85
C ARG A 235 -1.66 -8.98 -18.86
N PHE A 236 -2.28 -9.20 -17.69
CA PHE A 236 -1.72 -10.05 -16.63
C PHE A 236 -2.69 -11.12 -16.17
N LEU A 237 -3.04 -12.03 -17.08
CA LEU A 237 -3.75 -13.27 -16.77
C LEU A 237 -2.76 -14.39 -16.42
N PRO A 238 -3.22 -15.47 -15.78
CA PRO A 238 -2.41 -16.67 -15.60
C PRO A 238 -1.84 -17.18 -16.93
N MET A 239 -0.61 -17.70 -16.90
CA MET A 239 0.03 -18.24 -18.09
C MET A 239 -0.42 -19.68 -18.34
N ILE A 240 -0.57 -20.07 -19.61
CA ILE A 240 -0.88 -21.45 -20.02
C ILE A 240 0.37 -22.30 -20.29
N VAL A 241 1.54 -21.68 -20.17
CA VAL A 241 2.86 -22.29 -20.31
C VAL A 241 3.71 -21.90 -19.09
N PRO A 242 4.74 -22.69 -18.75
CA PRO A 242 5.66 -22.34 -17.68
C PRO A 242 6.19 -20.91 -17.82
N PRO A 243 6.32 -20.13 -16.74
CA PRO A 243 6.90 -18.79 -16.81
C PRO A 243 8.34 -18.81 -17.30
N ARG A 244 8.80 -17.67 -17.81
CA ARG A 244 10.21 -17.46 -18.09
C ARG A 244 11.00 -17.49 -16.78
N PRO A 245 12.10 -18.26 -16.68
CA PRO A 245 12.92 -18.26 -15.48
C PRO A 245 13.52 -16.89 -15.21
N TRP A 246 13.65 -16.52 -13.94
CA TRP A 246 14.28 -15.29 -13.49
C TRP A 246 15.80 -15.36 -13.68
N LEU A 247 16.32 -14.57 -14.61
CA LEU A 247 17.75 -14.46 -14.93
C LEU A 247 18.40 -13.23 -14.28
N SER A 248 17.62 -12.16 -14.09
CA SER A 248 18.06 -10.92 -13.46
C SER A 248 16.88 -10.23 -12.80
N TYR A 249 17.12 -9.10 -12.12
CA TYR A 249 16.07 -8.32 -11.46
C TYR A 249 14.93 -7.83 -12.36
N ASN A 250 15.13 -7.78 -13.68
CA ASN A 250 14.18 -7.25 -14.67
C ASN A 250 13.96 -8.20 -15.86
N ASN A 251 14.26 -9.49 -15.68
CA ASN A 251 14.17 -10.51 -16.71
C ASN A 251 13.73 -11.85 -16.10
N GLY A 252 12.46 -12.20 -16.29
CA GLY A 252 11.78 -13.39 -15.76
C GLY A 252 10.28 -13.12 -15.64
N GLY A 253 9.46 -14.16 -15.43
CA GLY A 253 7.99 -14.03 -15.38
C GLY A 253 7.33 -14.23 -16.74
N TYR A 254 6.73 -13.19 -17.32
CA TYR A 254 6.05 -13.32 -18.62
C TYR A 254 7.04 -13.41 -19.80
N LEU A 255 6.56 -13.98 -20.92
CA LEU A 255 7.37 -14.15 -22.14
C LEU A 255 7.68 -12.83 -22.85
N THR A 256 6.65 -12.00 -23.06
CA THR A 256 6.73 -10.80 -23.91
C THR A 256 6.73 -9.49 -23.12
N TYR A 257 6.31 -9.52 -21.85
CA TYR A 257 6.26 -8.36 -20.98
C TYR A 257 7.48 -8.31 -20.07
N GLN A 258 8.15 -7.16 -20.03
CA GLN A 258 9.20 -6.95 -19.06
C GLN A 258 8.60 -6.85 -17.66
N THR A 259 8.96 -7.79 -16.79
CA THR A 259 8.60 -7.81 -15.37
C THR A 259 9.83 -7.67 -14.49
N TYR A 260 9.63 -7.13 -13.29
CA TYR A 260 10.67 -6.94 -12.29
C TYR A 260 10.45 -7.93 -11.15
N CYS A 261 11.53 -8.50 -10.62
CA CYS A 261 11.43 -9.51 -9.55
C CYS A 261 10.99 -8.89 -8.21
N MET A 262 10.99 -7.56 -8.08
CA MET A 262 10.60 -6.86 -6.86
C MET A 262 9.77 -5.59 -7.16
N ARG A 263 8.66 -5.44 -6.46
CA ARG A 263 7.75 -4.28 -6.47
C ARG A 263 8.38 -3.12 -5.69
N THR A 264 9.05 -2.21 -6.40
CA THR A 264 9.79 -1.09 -5.80
C THR A 264 8.94 0.12 -5.40
N LYS A 265 7.60 0.06 -5.49
CA LYS A 265 6.67 1.19 -5.21
C LYS A 265 7.23 2.54 -5.72
N SER A 266 7.78 2.57 -6.94
CA SER A 266 8.41 3.76 -7.54
C SER A 266 9.53 4.43 -6.72
N SER A 267 10.23 3.69 -5.84
CA SER A 267 11.42 4.13 -5.10
C SER A 267 12.68 3.91 -5.95
N ALA A 268 13.32 5.01 -6.37
CA ALA A 268 14.56 4.94 -7.14
C ALA A 268 15.69 4.26 -6.35
N GLU A 269 15.73 4.46 -5.03
CA GLU A 269 16.75 3.86 -4.16
C GLU A 269 16.63 2.33 -4.13
N GLN A 270 15.42 1.79 -3.96
CA GLN A 270 15.18 0.35 -3.99
C GLN A 270 15.57 -0.25 -5.34
N ALA A 271 15.20 0.40 -6.44
CA ALA A 271 15.57 -0.05 -7.79
C ALA A 271 17.09 -0.09 -7.99
N ASN A 272 17.81 0.93 -7.52
CA ASN A 272 19.27 0.98 -7.65
C ASN A 272 19.96 -0.12 -6.83
N TYR A 273 19.52 -0.36 -5.59
CA TYR A 273 20.06 -1.45 -4.76
C TYR A 273 19.77 -2.83 -5.36
N LEU A 274 18.57 -3.02 -5.90
CA LEU A 274 18.19 -4.27 -6.56
C LEU A 274 19.03 -4.53 -7.81
N GLU A 275 19.19 -3.52 -8.67
CA GLU A 275 20.04 -3.61 -9.87
C GLU A 275 21.49 -3.92 -9.50
N HIS A 276 22.03 -3.23 -8.49
CA HIS A 276 23.39 -3.46 -8.01
C HIS A 276 23.57 -4.88 -7.45
N SER A 277 22.61 -5.37 -6.67
CA SER A 277 22.63 -6.74 -6.12
C SER A 277 22.53 -7.79 -7.21
N SER A 278 21.73 -7.54 -8.25
CA SER A 278 21.63 -8.42 -9.42
C SER A 278 22.95 -8.48 -10.20
N LYS A 279 23.64 -7.35 -10.40
CA LYS A 279 24.94 -7.28 -11.08
C LYS A 279 26.07 -8.01 -10.34
N GLN A 280 25.94 -8.15 -9.03
CA GLN A 280 26.88 -8.88 -8.17
C GLN A 280 26.48 -10.34 -7.91
N ASP A 281 25.45 -10.85 -8.61
CA ASP A 281 24.91 -12.21 -8.43
C ASP A 281 24.49 -12.55 -6.98
N LYS A 282 24.04 -11.54 -6.23
CA LYS A 282 23.55 -11.73 -4.85
C LYS A 282 22.11 -12.23 -4.78
N LEU A 283 21.39 -12.27 -5.90
CA LEU A 283 19.96 -12.59 -5.96
C LEU A 283 19.67 -14.02 -6.42
N SER A 284 20.68 -14.82 -6.78
CA SER A 284 20.51 -16.14 -7.43
C SER A 284 19.56 -17.08 -6.68
N LYS A 285 19.68 -17.19 -5.35
CA LYS A 285 18.77 -18.00 -4.52
C LYS A 285 17.33 -17.48 -4.56
N VAL A 286 17.17 -16.18 -4.47
CA VAL A 286 15.86 -15.50 -4.47
C VAL A 286 15.14 -15.69 -5.81
N LEU A 287 15.85 -15.46 -6.91
CA LEU A 287 15.32 -15.67 -8.27
C LEU A 287 14.96 -17.14 -8.50
N SER A 288 15.78 -18.07 -8.02
CA SER A 288 15.47 -19.51 -8.09
C SER A 288 14.21 -19.87 -7.30
N GLY A 289 13.99 -19.26 -6.14
CA GLY A 289 12.78 -19.47 -5.34
C GLY A 289 11.52 -19.01 -6.07
N LEU A 290 11.59 -17.84 -6.72
CA LEU A 290 10.50 -17.33 -7.57
C LEU A 290 10.20 -18.27 -8.73
N ASP A 291 11.22 -18.88 -9.33
CA ASP A 291 11.04 -19.87 -10.40
C ASP A 291 10.30 -21.10 -9.90
N VAL A 292 10.69 -21.66 -8.74
CA VAL A 292 9.99 -22.81 -8.15
C VAL A 292 8.51 -22.51 -7.94
N LEU A 293 8.19 -21.35 -7.35
CA LEU A 293 6.80 -20.92 -7.13
C LEU A 293 6.04 -20.73 -8.45
N GLY A 294 6.71 -20.18 -9.47
CA GLY A 294 6.13 -19.94 -10.79
C GLY A 294 5.93 -21.19 -11.64
N LEU A 295 6.75 -22.22 -11.44
CA LEU A 295 6.69 -23.48 -12.16
C LEU A 295 5.58 -24.41 -11.67
N THR A 296 5.01 -24.14 -10.49
CA THR A 296 3.89 -24.90 -9.97
C THR A 296 2.68 -24.80 -10.91
N LYS A 297 2.25 -25.96 -11.39
CA LYS A 297 1.21 -26.10 -12.41
C LYS A 297 -0.14 -26.35 -11.76
N TRP A 298 -1.12 -25.54 -12.12
CA TRP A 298 -2.47 -25.52 -11.55
C TRP A 298 -3.52 -25.89 -12.59
N ALA A 299 -4.69 -26.30 -12.10
CA ALA A 299 -5.89 -26.52 -12.88
C ALA A 299 -7.12 -26.03 -12.10
N ILE A 300 -8.20 -25.76 -12.83
CA ILE A 300 -9.50 -25.45 -12.22
C ILE A 300 -10.13 -26.73 -11.67
N ASN A 301 -10.65 -26.64 -10.44
CA ASN A 301 -11.42 -27.69 -9.80
C ASN A 301 -12.84 -27.72 -10.38
N LYS A 302 -13.06 -28.56 -11.40
CA LYS A 302 -14.32 -28.62 -12.15
C LYS A 302 -15.55 -28.91 -11.26
N PRO A 303 -15.56 -29.93 -10.36
CA PRO A 303 -16.67 -30.15 -9.44
C PRO A 303 -17.06 -28.90 -8.62
N VAL A 304 -16.08 -28.19 -8.07
CA VAL A 304 -16.33 -26.96 -7.31
C VAL A 304 -16.85 -25.86 -8.23
N PHE A 305 -16.24 -25.70 -9.41
CA PHE A 305 -16.65 -24.68 -10.38
C PHE A 305 -18.11 -24.86 -10.85
N GLU A 306 -18.59 -26.09 -11.02
CA GLU A 306 -20.00 -26.36 -11.35
C GLU A 306 -20.96 -25.90 -10.26
N VAL A 307 -20.62 -26.13 -8.99
CA VAL A 307 -21.41 -25.66 -7.84
C VAL A 307 -21.40 -24.13 -7.78
N VAL A 308 -20.22 -23.52 -7.93
CA VAL A 308 -20.07 -22.05 -7.99
C VAL A 308 -20.92 -21.47 -9.11
N LEU A 309 -20.94 -22.08 -10.29
CA LEU A 309 -21.71 -21.59 -11.43
C LEU A 309 -23.22 -21.69 -11.20
N LYS A 310 -23.71 -22.78 -10.58
CA LYS A 310 -25.11 -22.93 -10.18
C LYS A 310 -25.53 -21.82 -9.19
N VAL A 311 -24.72 -21.59 -8.16
CA VAL A 311 -24.96 -20.53 -7.17
C VAL A 311 -24.94 -19.15 -7.83
N TRP A 312 -23.91 -18.86 -8.62
CA TRP A 312 -23.76 -17.57 -9.31
C TRP A 312 -24.96 -17.24 -10.22
N ASN A 313 -25.43 -18.22 -10.98
CA ASN A 313 -26.55 -18.08 -11.90
C ASN A 313 -27.92 -18.01 -11.20
N SER A 314 -28.06 -18.58 -10.00
CA SER A 314 -29.28 -18.42 -9.19
C SER A 314 -29.49 -16.96 -8.76
N GLY A 315 -28.40 -16.19 -8.64
CA GLY A 315 -28.44 -14.82 -8.12
C GLY A 315 -28.54 -14.74 -6.59
N GLU A 316 -28.62 -15.86 -5.88
CA GLU A 316 -28.64 -15.90 -4.42
C GLU A 316 -27.24 -15.67 -3.83
N GLY A 317 -27.20 -15.18 -2.59
CA GLY A 317 -25.94 -15.03 -1.85
C GLY A 317 -25.61 -16.31 -1.07
N LEU A 318 -24.43 -16.89 -1.26
CA LEU A 318 -24.02 -18.13 -0.58
C LEU A 318 -22.49 -18.25 -0.49
N ALA A 319 -21.97 -18.68 0.67
CA ALA A 319 -20.55 -18.94 0.92
C ALA A 319 -19.59 -17.84 0.40
N GLY A 320 -19.92 -16.56 0.66
CA GLY A 320 -19.10 -15.42 0.21
C GLY A 320 -19.35 -14.95 -1.22
N ILE A 321 -20.17 -15.66 -2.02
CA ILE A 321 -20.71 -15.14 -3.27
C ILE A 321 -21.84 -14.16 -2.92
N PRO A 322 -21.76 -12.88 -3.33
CA PRO A 322 -22.78 -11.89 -3.00
C PRO A 322 -24.03 -12.03 -3.88
N PRO A 323 -25.24 -11.75 -3.36
CA PRO A 323 -26.48 -11.81 -4.13
C PRO A 323 -26.52 -10.80 -5.28
N SER A 324 -27.29 -11.10 -6.33
CA SER A 324 -27.50 -10.25 -7.49
C SER A 324 -28.35 -9.02 -7.18
N VAL A 325 -29.37 -9.21 -6.35
CA VAL A 325 -30.28 -8.16 -5.90
C VAL A 325 -30.10 -7.97 -4.41
N VAL A 326 -29.73 -6.75 -3.99
CA VAL A 326 -29.69 -6.36 -2.59
C VAL A 326 -30.98 -5.64 -2.26
N LYS A 327 -31.75 -6.17 -1.30
CA LYS A 327 -32.85 -5.42 -0.69
C LYS A 327 -32.28 -4.41 0.29
N VAL A 328 -31.96 -3.22 -0.18
CA VAL A 328 -31.57 -2.10 0.69
C VAL A 328 -32.85 -1.41 1.14
N ASN A 329 -33.26 -1.67 2.38
CA ASN A 329 -34.32 -0.87 2.99
C ASN A 329 -33.72 0.51 3.29
N GLU A 330 -34.02 1.51 2.46
CA GLU A 330 -33.64 2.87 2.78
C GLU A 330 -34.29 3.27 4.11
N PRO A 331 -33.52 3.75 5.10
CA PRO A 331 -34.07 4.15 6.38
C PRO A 331 -35.12 5.24 6.17
N GLU A 332 -36.36 4.99 6.61
CA GLU A 332 -37.42 5.99 6.57
C GLU A 332 -36.95 7.26 7.29
N LYS A 333 -37.25 8.41 6.68
CA LYS A 333 -36.91 9.71 7.24
C LYS A 333 -37.77 9.93 8.50
N PRO A 334 -37.18 10.07 9.70
CA PRO A 334 -37.95 10.29 10.92
C PRO A 334 -38.72 11.62 10.87
N ASP A 335 -39.92 11.63 11.45
CA ASP A 335 -40.70 12.85 11.66
C ASP A 335 -39.97 13.82 12.61
N ASN A 336 -40.13 15.13 12.41
CA ASN A 336 -39.49 16.20 13.20
C ASN A 336 -37.94 16.26 13.17
N ILE A 337 -37.32 15.83 12.07
CA ILE A 337 -35.84 15.84 11.90
C ILE A 337 -35.20 17.24 12.05
N GLU A 338 -35.97 18.29 11.79
CA GLU A 338 -35.52 19.70 11.82
C GLU A 338 -35.23 20.19 13.24
N ASN A 339 -35.84 19.58 14.25
CA ASN A 339 -35.78 20.03 15.65
C ASN A 339 -34.77 19.25 16.51
N ASN A 340 -34.17 18.16 16.00
CA ASN A 340 -33.24 17.34 16.77
C ASN A 340 -31.99 16.95 15.95
N PRO A 341 -30.88 17.68 16.10
CA PRO A 341 -29.63 17.40 15.40
C PRO A 341 -29.10 15.97 15.61
N LYS A 342 -29.37 15.33 16.76
CA LYS A 342 -28.92 13.95 17.01
C LYS A 342 -29.66 12.94 16.13
N VAL A 343 -30.98 13.07 16.03
CA VAL A 343 -31.82 12.20 15.20
C VAL A 343 -31.47 12.34 13.72
N PHE A 344 -31.20 13.57 13.26
CA PHE A 344 -30.68 13.80 11.91
C PHE A 344 -29.36 13.07 11.66
N HIS A 345 -28.40 13.18 12.58
CA HIS A 345 -27.10 12.50 12.45
C HIS A 345 -27.24 10.98 12.46
N GLU A 346 -28.10 10.42 13.31
CA GLU A 346 -28.36 8.98 13.36
C GLU A 346 -29.00 8.47 12.06
N TRP A 347 -30.04 9.14 11.57
CA TRP A 347 -30.65 8.80 10.28
C TRP A 347 -29.66 8.95 9.12
N ALA A 348 -28.93 10.06 9.03
CA ALA A 348 -27.94 10.29 7.99
C ALA A 348 -26.83 9.23 8.02
N ASN A 349 -26.41 8.79 9.21
CA ASN A 349 -25.46 7.68 9.37
C ASN A 349 -26.05 6.34 8.89
N LYS A 350 -27.31 6.04 9.21
CA LYS A 350 -28.02 4.85 8.72
C LYS A 350 -28.15 4.85 7.20
N VAL A 351 -28.54 5.97 6.59
CA VAL A 351 -28.61 6.12 5.12
C VAL A 351 -27.24 5.93 4.49
N LYS A 352 -26.21 6.53 5.09
CA LYS A 352 -24.83 6.38 4.63
C LYS A 352 -24.34 4.95 4.73
N GLN A 353 -24.74 4.22 5.78
CA GLN A 353 -24.41 2.82 5.96
C GLN A 353 -25.10 1.95 4.89
N ALA A 354 -26.41 2.13 4.69
CA ALA A 354 -27.18 1.44 3.66
C ALA A 354 -26.57 1.61 2.25
N LYS A 355 -26.20 2.85 1.88
CA LYS A 355 -25.51 3.14 0.61
C LYS A 355 -24.13 2.49 0.49
N ARG A 356 -23.38 2.42 1.60
CA ARG A 356 -22.08 1.72 1.62
C ARG A 356 -22.26 0.22 1.47
N ASP A 357 -23.26 -0.37 2.11
CA ASP A 357 -23.50 -1.81 2.06
C ASP A 357 -23.90 -2.23 0.64
N PHE A 358 -24.73 -1.43 -0.04
CA PHE A 358 -25.02 -1.60 -1.47
C PHE A 358 -23.77 -1.55 -2.34
N ALA A 359 -22.96 -0.50 -2.18
CA ALA A 359 -21.70 -0.32 -2.91
C ALA A 359 -20.71 -1.47 -2.67
N ASN A 360 -20.58 -1.91 -1.41
CA ASN A 360 -19.72 -3.03 -1.03
C ASN A 360 -20.20 -4.33 -1.68
N ASN A 361 -21.52 -4.61 -1.67
CA ASN A 361 -22.06 -5.80 -2.31
C ASN A 361 -21.79 -5.79 -3.81
N HIS A 362 -22.06 -4.67 -4.49
CA HIS A 362 -21.80 -4.54 -5.92
C HIS A 362 -20.31 -4.72 -6.24
N SER A 363 -19.40 -4.10 -5.47
CA SER A 363 -17.96 -4.28 -5.65
C SER A 363 -17.53 -5.73 -5.50
N THR A 364 -17.96 -6.40 -4.42
CA THR A 364 -17.66 -7.83 -4.19
C THR A 364 -18.26 -8.69 -5.31
N ARG A 365 -19.44 -8.34 -5.82
CA ARG A 365 -20.09 -9.09 -6.90
C ARG A 365 -19.29 -9.00 -8.19
N CYS A 366 -18.79 -7.81 -8.53
CA CYS A 366 -17.91 -7.64 -9.68
C CYS A 366 -16.60 -8.41 -9.52
N ASP A 367 -15.97 -8.39 -8.34
CA ASP A 367 -14.77 -9.18 -8.05
C ASP A 367 -15.01 -10.70 -8.23
N VAL A 368 -16.11 -11.23 -7.70
CA VAL A 368 -16.49 -12.64 -7.92
C VAL A 368 -16.74 -12.92 -9.40
N ASN A 369 -17.39 -12.01 -10.13
CA ASN A 369 -17.60 -12.15 -11.57
C ASN A 369 -16.25 -12.27 -12.33
N TYR A 370 -15.24 -11.47 -11.98
CA TYR A 370 -13.90 -11.61 -12.54
C TYR A 370 -13.33 -13.01 -12.30
N LYS A 371 -13.38 -13.48 -11.05
CA LYS A 371 -12.84 -14.78 -10.65
C LYS A 371 -13.54 -15.92 -11.40
N VAL A 372 -14.87 -15.89 -11.47
CA VAL A 372 -15.67 -16.90 -12.20
C VAL A 372 -15.41 -16.84 -13.70
N ALA A 373 -15.33 -15.64 -14.30
CA ALA A 373 -15.09 -15.48 -15.73
C ALA A 373 -13.68 -15.95 -16.14
N ILE A 374 -12.67 -15.66 -15.32
CA ILE A 374 -11.30 -16.15 -15.52
C ILE A 374 -11.28 -17.67 -15.34
N ALA A 375 -11.80 -18.21 -14.24
CA ALA A 375 -11.85 -19.66 -14.01
C ALA A 375 -12.55 -20.40 -15.17
N HIS A 376 -13.66 -19.86 -15.69
CA HIS A 376 -14.34 -20.42 -16.86
C HIS A 376 -13.45 -20.42 -18.11
N ALA A 377 -12.66 -19.37 -18.35
CA ALA A 377 -11.80 -19.28 -19.53
C ALA A 377 -10.64 -20.29 -19.51
N PHE A 378 -10.25 -20.74 -18.31
CA PHE A 378 -9.13 -21.68 -18.10
C PHE A 378 -9.59 -23.08 -17.65
N LEU A 379 -10.86 -23.41 -17.78
CA LEU A 379 -11.46 -24.64 -17.21
C LEU A 379 -10.73 -25.93 -17.65
N ASP A 380 -10.26 -25.97 -18.90
CA ASP A 380 -9.57 -27.11 -19.52
C ASP A 380 -8.10 -26.83 -19.84
N LEU A 381 -7.54 -25.74 -19.30
CA LEU A 381 -6.18 -25.30 -19.60
C LEU A 381 -5.29 -25.41 -18.36
N PRO A 382 -3.99 -25.73 -18.53
CA PRO A 382 -3.03 -25.60 -17.45
C PRO A 382 -2.82 -24.14 -17.09
N LEU A 383 -2.53 -23.89 -15.82
CA LEU A 383 -2.36 -22.58 -15.24
C LEU A 383 -1.00 -22.47 -14.55
N TYR A 384 -0.28 -21.40 -14.83
CA TYR A 384 0.95 -21.04 -14.13
C TYR A 384 0.87 -19.59 -13.65
N PHE A 385 1.34 -19.36 -12.42
CA PHE A 385 1.35 -18.03 -11.82
C PHE A 385 2.80 -17.55 -11.69
N PRO A 386 3.32 -16.71 -12.59
CA PRO A 386 4.62 -16.09 -12.36
C PRO A 386 4.57 -15.28 -11.05
N HIS A 387 5.62 -15.37 -10.24
CA HIS A 387 5.72 -14.66 -8.96
C HIS A 387 6.74 -13.52 -9.02
N ASP A 388 6.46 -12.44 -8.29
CA ASP A 388 7.39 -11.36 -7.95
C ASP A 388 7.44 -11.17 -6.43
N LEU A 389 8.24 -10.22 -5.95
CA LEU A 389 8.42 -9.93 -4.52
C LEU A 389 7.93 -8.54 -4.13
N ASP A 390 7.49 -8.35 -2.90
CA ASP A 390 7.52 -7.02 -2.30
C ASP A 390 8.93 -6.62 -1.88
N PHE A 391 9.11 -5.38 -1.40
CA PHE A 391 10.43 -4.90 -0.98
C PHE A 391 11.02 -5.64 0.23
N ARG A 392 10.22 -6.42 0.97
CA ARG A 392 10.64 -7.23 2.13
C ARG A 392 11.10 -8.63 1.70
N GLY A 393 10.75 -9.04 0.47
CA GLY A 393 11.07 -10.34 -0.09
C GLY A 393 9.91 -11.33 -0.07
N ARG A 394 8.69 -10.94 0.35
CA ARG A 394 7.52 -11.83 0.29
C ARG A 394 7.08 -12.03 -1.15
N ALA A 395 6.83 -13.28 -1.55
CA ALA A 395 6.41 -13.61 -2.90
C ALA A 395 4.90 -13.42 -3.13
N TYR A 396 4.54 -12.93 -4.31
CA TYR A 396 3.17 -12.71 -4.75
C TYR A 396 3.01 -13.15 -6.21
N PRO A 397 1.89 -13.80 -6.56
CA PRO A 397 1.51 -13.95 -7.96
C PRO A 397 1.41 -12.58 -8.66
N ILE A 398 1.95 -12.48 -9.88
CA ILE A 398 1.80 -11.29 -10.71
C ILE A 398 0.35 -11.15 -11.23
N PRO A 399 -0.37 -12.21 -11.66
CA PRO A 399 -1.79 -12.11 -12.01
C PRO A 399 -2.65 -11.65 -10.80
N PRO A 400 -3.35 -10.51 -10.88
CA PRO A 400 -3.96 -9.88 -9.71
C PRO A 400 -5.33 -10.45 -9.31
N HIS A 401 -6.12 -10.92 -10.28
CA HIS A 401 -7.56 -11.15 -10.10
C HIS A 401 -7.92 -12.56 -9.64
N PHE A 402 -7.19 -13.56 -10.14
CA PHE A 402 -7.44 -14.98 -9.84
C PHE A 402 -6.09 -15.68 -9.67
N ASN A 403 -5.81 -16.12 -8.45
CA ASN A 403 -4.57 -16.78 -8.04
C ASN A 403 -4.78 -17.49 -6.68
N ASN A 404 -3.81 -18.29 -6.27
CA ASN A 404 -3.84 -19.08 -5.03
C ASN A 404 -3.74 -18.24 -3.73
N LEU A 405 -3.30 -16.98 -3.80
CA LEU A 405 -3.27 -16.06 -2.65
C LEU A 405 -4.65 -15.49 -2.30
N GLY A 406 -5.59 -15.51 -3.25
CA GLY A 406 -6.93 -14.94 -3.10
C GLY A 406 -7.78 -15.60 -2.01
N ASN A 407 -9.05 -15.18 -1.94
CA ASN A 407 -10.00 -15.67 -0.95
C ASN A 407 -10.36 -17.16 -1.11
N ASP A 408 -11.12 -17.68 -0.14
CA ASP A 408 -11.55 -19.09 -0.07
C ASP A 408 -12.11 -19.62 -1.41
N LEU A 409 -12.91 -18.81 -2.12
CA LEU A 409 -13.42 -19.16 -3.44
C LEU A 409 -12.30 -19.45 -4.45
N CYS A 410 -11.28 -18.59 -4.54
CA CYS A 410 -10.12 -18.83 -5.40
C CYS A 410 -9.38 -20.12 -5.01
N ARG A 411 -9.19 -20.36 -3.72
CA ARG A 411 -8.44 -21.53 -3.22
C ARG A 411 -9.18 -22.83 -3.44
N GLY A 412 -10.51 -22.84 -3.27
CA GLY A 412 -11.36 -24.01 -3.57
C GLY A 412 -11.47 -24.29 -5.07
N LEU A 413 -11.42 -23.25 -5.92
CA LEU A 413 -11.40 -23.38 -7.38
C LEU A 413 -10.07 -23.88 -7.94
N LEU A 414 -8.98 -23.85 -7.17
CA LEU A 414 -7.64 -24.22 -7.63
C LEU A 414 -7.22 -25.59 -7.06
N ARG A 415 -6.64 -26.42 -7.92
CA ARG A 415 -5.98 -27.68 -7.56
C ARG A 415 -4.67 -27.84 -8.35
N PHE A 416 -3.79 -28.73 -7.94
CA PHE A 416 -2.61 -29.05 -8.74
C PHE A 416 -3.03 -29.74 -10.03
N HIS A 417 -2.40 -29.37 -11.14
CA HIS A 417 -2.72 -29.97 -12.44
C HIS A 417 -2.29 -31.43 -12.53
N ASP A 418 -1.06 -31.72 -12.12
CA ASP A 418 -0.49 -33.06 -12.22
C ASP A 418 -0.80 -33.83 -10.92
N PRO A 419 -1.60 -34.92 -10.96
CA PRO A 419 -1.97 -35.66 -9.77
C PRO A 419 -0.83 -36.57 -9.29
N LYS A 420 -0.83 -36.91 -7.99
CA LYS A 420 0.07 -37.90 -7.39
C LYS A 420 -0.73 -38.96 -6.62
N PRO A 421 -0.26 -40.23 -6.57
CA PRO A 421 -0.89 -41.25 -5.74
C PRO A 421 -0.82 -40.84 -4.27
N LEU A 422 -1.88 -41.08 -3.49
CA LEU A 422 -1.90 -40.71 -2.07
C LEU A 422 -0.84 -41.47 -1.24
N GLY A 423 -0.50 -42.68 -1.63
CA GLY A 423 0.38 -43.56 -0.86
C GLY A 423 -0.22 -43.92 0.51
N GLU A 424 0.62 -44.42 1.41
CA GLU A 424 0.19 -44.92 2.72
C GLU A 424 -0.36 -43.81 3.65
N ARG A 425 0.22 -42.60 3.55
CA ARG A 425 -0.08 -41.47 4.45
C ARG A 425 -0.98 -40.40 3.81
N GLY A 426 -1.15 -40.37 2.49
CA GLY A 426 -1.90 -39.29 1.84
C GLY A 426 -3.38 -39.23 2.23
N LEU A 427 -4.04 -40.38 2.43
CA LEU A 427 -5.42 -40.39 2.91
C LEU A 427 -5.54 -39.78 4.31
N HIS A 428 -4.58 -40.04 5.20
CA HIS A 428 -4.53 -39.43 6.53
C HIS A 428 -4.41 -37.91 6.43
N TRP A 429 -3.53 -37.39 5.56
CA TRP A 429 -3.37 -35.96 5.34
C TRP A 429 -4.59 -35.31 4.67
N LEU A 430 -5.30 -36.00 3.77
CA LEU A 430 -6.58 -35.50 3.23
C LEU A 430 -7.66 -35.35 4.30
N ARG A 431 -7.73 -36.29 5.26
CA ARG A 431 -8.66 -36.19 6.40
C ARG A 431 -8.32 -35.00 7.29
N ILE A 432 -7.03 -34.77 7.55
CA ILE A 432 -6.57 -33.59 8.28
C ILE A 432 -6.89 -32.30 7.51
N GLN A 433 -6.67 -32.28 6.19
CA GLN A 433 -7.00 -31.13 5.35
C GLN A 433 -8.48 -30.74 5.45
N LEU A 434 -9.38 -31.73 5.42
CA LEU A 434 -10.82 -31.50 5.63
C LEU A 434 -11.11 -30.92 7.02
N ALA A 435 -10.50 -31.46 8.08
CA ALA A 435 -10.66 -30.95 9.44
C ALA A 435 -10.12 -29.51 9.59
N ASN A 436 -8.97 -29.23 8.98
CA ASN A 436 -8.34 -27.90 8.98
C ASN A 436 -9.21 -26.89 8.25
N SER A 437 -9.70 -27.19 7.04
CA SER A 437 -10.59 -26.29 6.30
C SER A 437 -11.92 -26.08 7.02
N PHE A 438 -12.38 -27.07 7.80
CA PHE A 438 -13.58 -26.95 8.63
C PHE A 438 -13.41 -25.95 9.79
N GLY A 439 -12.19 -25.77 10.30
CA GLY A 439 -11.87 -24.99 11.49
C GLY A 439 -11.55 -25.84 12.73
N TYR A 440 -11.30 -27.14 12.54
CA TYR A 440 -10.93 -28.10 13.59
C TYR A 440 -9.39 -28.28 13.71
N ASP A 441 -8.64 -27.21 13.47
CA ASP A 441 -7.17 -27.18 13.36
C ASP A 441 -6.45 -27.02 14.72
N LYS A 442 -7.18 -27.04 15.84
CA LYS A 442 -6.64 -26.88 17.22
C LYS A 442 -6.49 -28.18 17.99
N PHE A 443 -6.77 -29.30 17.33
CA PHE A 443 -6.72 -30.62 17.92
C PHE A 443 -5.49 -31.37 17.41
N SER A 444 -5.15 -32.47 18.06
CA SER A 444 -4.09 -33.37 17.59
C SER A 444 -4.42 -33.93 16.19
N HIS A 445 -3.41 -34.39 15.46
CA HIS A 445 -3.63 -34.98 14.13
C HIS A 445 -4.60 -36.17 14.18
N ASP A 446 -4.54 -36.99 15.22
CA ASP A 446 -5.45 -38.14 15.41
C ASP A 446 -6.91 -37.70 15.65
N GLU A 447 -7.13 -36.68 16.48
CA GLU A 447 -8.46 -36.10 16.70
C GLU A 447 -9.03 -35.47 15.41
N ARG A 448 -8.18 -34.86 14.57
CA ARG A 448 -8.58 -34.32 13.27
C ARG A 448 -8.98 -35.42 12.29
N VAL A 449 -8.25 -36.54 12.29
CA VAL A 449 -8.62 -37.72 11.50
C VAL A 449 -9.93 -38.31 11.99
N ALA A 450 -10.11 -38.47 13.30
CA ALA A 450 -11.36 -38.95 13.90
C ALA A 450 -12.55 -38.06 13.51
N PHE A 451 -12.40 -36.73 13.56
CA PHE A 451 -13.43 -35.78 13.12
C PHE A 451 -13.93 -36.06 11.70
N SER A 452 -13.01 -36.36 10.77
CA SER A 452 -13.36 -36.71 9.38
C SER A 452 -14.07 -38.06 9.27
N ILE A 453 -13.69 -39.04 10.10
CA ILE A 453 -14.32 -40.37 10.14
C ILE A 453 -15.75 -40.25 10.70
N ASP A 454 -15.91 -39.58 11.84
CA ASP A 454 -17.17 -39.45 12.57
C ASP A 454 -18.23 -38.66 11.78
N ASN A 455 -17.80 -37.78 10.88
CA ASN A 455 -18.69 -36.98 10.02
C ASN A 455 -18.77 -37.50 8.58
N TYR A 456 -18.31 -38.72 8.29
CA TYR A 456 -18.24 -39.23 6.92
C TYR A 456 -19.58 -39.18 6.16
N ASP A 457 -20.71 -39.47 6.80
CA ASP A 457 -22.03 -39.40 6.16
C ASP A 457 -22.36 -37.97 5.68
N LYS A 458 -21.96 -36.95 6.44
CA LYS A 458 -22.14 -35.54 6.06
C LYS A 458 -21.18 -35.11 4.97
N VAL A 459 -19.97 -35.66 4.97
CA VAL A 459 -18.98 -35.47 3.90
C VAL A 459 -19.51 -36.06 2.60
N LEU A 460 -20.05 -37.28 2.65
CA LEU A 460 -20.65 -37.97 1.51
C LEU A 460 -21.84 -37.20 0.95
N ASP A 461 -22.74 -36.72 1.81
CA ASP A 461 -23.87 -35.88 1.40
C ASP A 461 -23.39 -34.56 0.76
N SER A 462 -22.40 -33.89 1.36
CA SER A 462 -21.84 -32.64 0.82
C SER A 462 -21.19 -32.83 -0.55
N ALA A 463 -20.56 -33.98 -0.81
CA ALA A 463 -19.97 -34.30 -2.11
C ALA A 463 -21.03 -34.71 -3.16
N LYS A 464 -22.05 -35.49 -2.78
CA LYS A 464 -23.06 -35.97 -3.74
C LYS A 464 -24.17 -34.96 -4.03
N ASN A 465 -24.61 -34.23 -3.01
CA ASN A 465 -25.71 -33.26 -3.07
C ASN A 465 -25.29 -31.89 -2.47
N PRO A 466 -24.29 -31.20 -3.06
CA PRO A 466 -23.69 -30.00 -2.46
C PRO A 466 -24.65 -28.84 -2.21
N LEU A 467 -25.72 -28.74 -3.02
CA LEU A 467 -26.74 -27.68 -2.92
C LEU A 467 -28.10 -28.19 -2.43
N ASP A 468 -28.46 -29.44 -2.67
CA ASP A 468 -29.80 -29.95 -2.34
C ASP A 468 -29.82 -30.84 -1.08
N GLY A 469 -28.65 -31.17 -0.53
CA GLY A 469 -28.48 -31.94 0.71
C GLY A 469 -28.47 -31.08 1.98
N GLN A 470 -27.80 -31.56 3.01
CA GLN A 470 -27.66 -30.90 4.32
C GLN A 470 -26.75 -29.68 4.26
N ARG A 471 -25.93 -29.54 3.21
CA ARG A 471 -24.97 -28.45 3.00
C ARG A 471 -24.01 -28.24 4.19
N TRP A 472 -23.61 -29.33 4.86
CA TRP A 472 -22.74 -29.31 6.04
C TRP A 472 -21.43 -28.53 5.82
N TRP A 473 -20.88 -28.60 4.61
CA TRP A 473 -19.69 -27.83 4.22
C TRP A 473 -19.83 -26.31 4.43
N MET A 474 -21.04 -25.74 4.44
CA MET A 474 -21.27 -24.31 4.68
C MET A 474 -21.07 -23.89 6.14
N GLU A 475 -21.05 -24.84 7.08
CA GLU A 475 -20.80 -24.57 8.51
C GLU A 475 -19.31 -24.32 8.81
N SER A 476 -18.43 -24.64 7.86
CA SER A 476 -16.98 -24.50 8.00
C SER A 476 -16.47 -23.05 7.98
N GLU A 477 -15.26 -22.84 8.51
CA GLU A 477 -14.55 -21.57 8.35
C GLU A 477 -14.17 -21.27 6.88
N ASN A 478 -13.87 -22.31 6.09
CA ASN A 478 -13.49 -22.21 4.67
C ASN A 478 -14.39 -23.11 3.79
N PRO A 479 -15.60 -22.65 3.43
CA PRO A 479 -16.60 -23.48 2.75
C PRO A 479 -16.13 -24.09 1.44
N TRP A 480 -15.54 -23.32 0.52
CA TRP A 480 -15.18 -23.82 -0.81
C TRP A 480 -14.02 -24.80 -0.76
N GLN A 481 -13.04 -24.57 0.11
CA GLN A 481 -11.96 -25.53 0.35
C GLN A 481 -12.46 -26.81 1.03
N THR A 482 -13.40 -26.70 1.97
CA THR A 482 -14.04 -27.87 2.62
C THR A 482 -14.82 -28.69 1.60
N LEU A 483 -15.58 -28.04 0.72
CA LEU A 483 -16.29 -28.73 -0.36
C LEU A 483 -15.32 -29.44 -1.32
N ALA A 484 -14.21 -28.78 -1.68
CA ALA A 484 -13.15 -29.40 -2.49
C ALA A 484 -12.58 -30.65 -1.81
N ALA A 485 -12.32 -30.58 -0.49
CA ALA A 485 -11.86 -31.72 0.30
C ALA A 485 -12.88 -32.84 0.41
N CYS A 486 -14.18 -32.52 0.54
CA CYS A 486 -15.26 -33.51 0.50
C CYS A 486 -15.28 -34.28 -0.83
N PHE A 487 -15.20 -33.58 -1.97
CA PHE A 487 -15.15 -34.21 -3.28
C PHE A 487 -13.95 -35.16 -3.41
N GLU A 488 -12.75 -34.70 -3.06
CA GLU A 488 -11.53 -35.47 -3.20
C GLU A 488 -11.51 -36.70 -2.27
N LEU A 489 -11.94 -36.54 -1.01
CA LEU A 489 -11.96 -37.61 -0.02
C LEU A 489 -12.97 -38.71 -0.38
N VAL A 490 -14.17 -38.35 -0.84
CA VAL A 490 -15.17 -39.32 -1.29
C VAL A 490 -14.67 -40.07 -2.52
N ALA A 491 -14.10 -39.36 -3.51
CA ALA A 491 -13.53 -39.99 -4.70
C ALA A 491 -12.39 -40.96 -4.35
N ALA A 492 -11.52 -40.60 -3.40
CA ALA A 492 -10.45 -41.47 -2.93
C ALA A 492 -10.99 -42.74 -2.25
N LEU A 493 -12.01 -42.62 -1.40
CA LEU A 493 -12.59 -43.76 -0.69
C LEU A 493 -13.43 -44.68 -1.59
N GLU A 494 -14.17 -44.12 -2.55
CA GLU A 494 -14.96 -44.89 -3.53
C GLU A 494 -14.10 -45.56 -4.61
N SER A 495 -12.82 -45.20 -4.74
CA SER A 495 -11.88 -45.85 -5.68
C SER A 495 -11.59 -47.32 -5.36
N GLY A 496 -11.88 -47.77 -4.14
CA GLY A 496 -11.58 -49.12 -3.65
C GLY A 496 -10.11 -49.35 -3.24
N ASP A 497 -9.17 -48.53 -3.75
CA ASP A 497 -7.76 -48.52 -3.37
C ASP A 497 -7.27 -47.08 -3.16
N PRO A 498 -7.54 -46.48 -1.98
CA PRO A 498 -7.20 -45.09 -1.71
C PRO A 498 -5.71 -44.79 -1.82
N ALA A 499 -4.80 -45.76 -1.59
CA ALA A 499 -3.37 -45.51 -1.65
C ALA A 499 -2.89 -45.19 -3.08
N ASN A 500 -3.49 -45.82 -4.09
CA ASN A 500 -3.17 -45.57 -5.50
C ASN A 500 -4.07 -44.51 -6.16
N PHE A 501 -5.04 -43.95 -5.43
CA PHE A 501 -5.86 -42.85 -5.92
C PHE A 501 -4.99 -41.63 -6.26
N LEU A 502 -5.14 -41.16 -7.50
CA LEU A 502 -4.40 -40.02 -8.05
C LEU A 502 -5.06 -38.70 -7.60
N SER A 503 -4.55 -38.13 -6.51
CA SER A 503 -5.07 -36.89 -5.94
C SER A 503 -4.38 -35.66 -6.51
N SER A 504 -5.17 -34.63 -6.78
CA SER A 504 -4.74 -33.30 -7.25
C SER A 504 -4.99 -32.21 -6.21
N LEU A 505 -5.72 -32.50 -5.14
CA LEU A 505 -6.00 -31.53 -4.09
C LEU A 505 -4.72 -31.19 -3.33
N HIS A 506 -4.50 -29.89 -3.12
CA HIS A 506 -3.42 -29.41 -2.28
C HIS A 506 -3.78 -29.57 -0.79
N VAL A 507 -2.78 -29.87 0.03
CA VAL A 507 -2.87 -29.88 1.50
C VAL A 507 -2.01 -28.74 2.02
N HIS A 508 -2.60 -27.89 2.87
CA HIS A 508 -1.89 -26.75 3.46
C HIS A 508 -1.35 -27.08 4.86
N GLN A 509 -0.17 -26.55 5.16
CA GLN A 509 0.45 -26.58 6.48
C GLN A 509 0.74 -25.14 6.90
N ASP A 510 0.17 -24.70 8.03
CA ASP A 510 0.20 -23.29 8.45
C ASP A 510 1.11 -23.09 9.66
N GLY A 511 1.94 -22.05 9.62
CA GLY A 511 2.76 -21.66 10.78
C GLY A 511 1.90 -21.09 11.91
N THR A 512 2.08 -21.59 13.14
CA THR A 512 1.35 -21.06 14.31
C THR A 512 1.92 -19.69 14.72
N CYS A 513 1.35 -18.62 14.17
CA CYS A 513 1.83 -17.24 14.35
C CYS A 513 3.32 -17.11 13.99
N ASN A 514 3.63 -17.32 12.71
CA ASN A 514 4.97 -17.38 12.16
C ASN A 514 5.90 -16.22 12.62
N GLY A 515 5.39 -14.99 12.71
CA GLY A 515 6.15 -13.86 13.26
C GLY A 515 6.67 -14.07 14.69
N LEU A 516 5.87 -14.64 15.60
CA LEU A 516 6.32 -15.01 16.95
C LEU A 516 7.29 -16.19 16.94
N GLN A 517 7.13 -17.16 16.02
CA GLN A 517 8.10 -18.24 15.84
C GLN A 517 9.49 -17.68 15.50
N HIS A 518 9.58 -16.72 14.59
CA HIS A 518 10.85 -16.04 14.28
C HIS A 518 11.39 -15.26 15.47
N TYR A 519 10.57 -14.54 16.24
CA TYR A 519 11.06 -13.83 17.43
C TYR A 519 11.58 -14.78 18.52
N ALA A 520 10.85 -15.87 18.79
CA ALA A 520 11.27 -16.88 19.76
C ALA A 520 12.60 -17.53 19.34
N ALA A 521 12.76 -17.82 18.04
CA ALA A 521 13.99 -18.38 17.49
C ALA A 521 15.18 -17.38 17.52
N LEU A 522 14.95 -16.10 17.21
CA LEU A 522 15.97 -15.04 17.30
C LEU A 522 16.41 -14.78 18.75
N GLY A 523 15.45 -14.75 19.67
CA GLY A 523 15.69 -14.50 21.10
C GLY A 523 16.12 -15.73 21.88
N ARG A 524 16.09 -16.92 21.27
CA ARG A 524 16.25 -18.21 21.96
C ARG A 524 15.32 -18.36 23.18
N ASP A 525 14.09 -17.90 23.04
CA ASP A 525 13.09 -17.87 24.12
C ASP A 525 12.36 -19.23 24.22
N LEU A 526 12.70 -20.04 25.23
CA LEU A 526 12.14 -21.39 25.40
C LEU A 526 10.65 -21.36 25.75
N GLU A 527 10.21 -20.44 26.61
CA GLU A 527 8.81 -20.35 27.02
C GLU A 527 7.95 -19.82 25.87
N GLY A 528 8.43 -18.80 25.16
CA GLY A 528 7.81 -18.32 23.93
C GLY A 528 7.74 -19.44 22.87
N ALA A 529 8.81 -20.20 22.66
CA ALA A 529 8.91 -21.30 21.70
C ALA A 529 7.90 -22.42 21.94
N LYS A 530 7.65 -22.79 23.20
CA LYS A 530 6.58 -23.75 23.56
C LYS A 530 5.21 -23.26 23.11
N LYS A 531 4.89 -21.97 23.34
CA LYS A 531 3.57 -21.40 23.00
C LYS A 531 3.30 -21.27 21.50
N VAL A 532 4.33 -21.33 20.67
CA VAL A 532 4.24 -21.20 19.20
C VAL A 532 4.70 -22.46 18.46
N ASN A 533 4.67 -23.61 19.14
CA ASN A 533 4.92 -24.93 18.57
C ASN A 533 6.33 -25.12 17.96
N LEU A 534 7.34 -24.41 18.46
CA LEU A 534 8.74 -24.67 18.10
C LEU A 534 9.32 -25.87 18.86
N VAL A 535 8.73 -26.24 19.99
CA VAL A 535 9.13 -27.39 20.80
C VAL A 535 8.04 -28.46 20.68
N SER A 536 8.44 -29.73 20.69
CA SER A 536 7.52 -30.86 20.63
C SER A 536 6.50 -30.83 21.77
N SER A 537 5.25 -31.14 21.44
CA SER A 537 4.13 -31.26 22.37
C SER A 537 3.14 -32.32 21.87
N ASP A 538 2.35 -32.90 22.77
CA ASP A 538 1.34 -33.91 22.40
C ASP A 538 0.14 -33.30 21.64
N ARG A 539 -0.15 -32.03 21.95
CA ARG A 539 -1.22 -31.24 21.32
C ARG A 539 -0.68 -29.89 20.84
N PRO A 540 -1.24 -29.33 19.74
CA PRO A 540 -0.85 -28.01 19.27
C PRO A 540 -1.16 -26.96 20.33
N GLN A 541 -0.19 -26.11 20.63
CA GLN A 541 -0.34 -24.98 21.54
C GLN A 541 -0.99 -23.81 20.82
N ASP A 542 -1.92 -23.14 21.51
CA ASP A 542 -2.66 -22.00 20.99
C ASP A 542 -2.30 -20.72 21.76
N VAL A 543 -1.31 -19.99 21.24
CA VAL A 543 -0.83 -18.72 21.83
C VAL A 543 -1.97 -17.72 22.11
N TYR A 544 -3.00 -17.71 21.26
CA TYR A 544 -4.12 -16.79 21.40
C TYR A 544 -4.99 -17.12 22.61
N SER A 545 -5.27 -18.39 22.89
CA SER A 545 -6.01 -18.80 24.09
C SER A 545 -5.18 -18.57 25.35
N ALA A 546 -3.86 -18.84 25.31
CA ALA A 546 -2.97 -18.55 26.44
C ALA A 546 -2.95 -17.04 26.80
N ILE A 547 -2.96 -16.15 25.80
CA ILE A 547 -3.04 -14.70 26.04
C ILE A 547 -4.43 -14.31 26.54
N LEU A 548 -5.49 -14.92 26.03
CA LEU A 548 -6.87 -14.66 26.47
C LEU A 548 -7.00 -14.92 27.97
N GLU A 549 -6.50 -16.05 28.48
CA GLU A 549 -6.55 -16.39 29.90
C GLU A 549 -5.85 -15.33 30.78
N ILE A 550 -4.73 -14.79 30.32
CA ILE A 550 -4.01 -13.72 31.04
C ILE A 550 -4.83 -12.43 31.03
N VAL A 551 -5.41 -12.08 29.88
CA VAL A 551 -6.27 -10.90 29.73
C VAL A 551 -7.52 -11.03 30.61
N GLU A 552 -8.16 -12.19 30.68
CA GLU A 552 -9.31 -12.46 31.53
C GLU A 552 -8.97 -12.29 33.01
N LYS A 553 -7.83 -12.83 33.47
CA LYS A 553 -7.34 -12.61 34.85
C LYS A 553 -7.11 -11.12 35.16
N GLU A 554 -6.61 -10.35 34.21
CA GLU A 554 -6.43 -8.90 34.38
C GLU A 554 -7.76 -8.14 34.37
N ILE A 555 -8.75 -8.59 33.59
CA ILE A 555 -10.12 -8.05 33.61
C ILE A 555 -10.76 -8.35 34.97
N GLU A 556 -10.60 -9.55 35.52
CA GLU A 556 -11.15 -9.91 36.82
C GLU A 556 -10.61 -9.05 37.97
N LYS A 557 -9.29 -8.78 37.97
CA LYS A 557 -8.67 -7.85 38.92
C LYS A 557 -9.23 -6.44 38.80
N ASP A 558 -9.42 -5.95 37.59
CA ASP A 558 -9.98 -4.63 37.32
C ASP A 558 -11.48 -4.56 37.68
N CYS A 559 -12.23 -5.66 37.51
CA CYS A 559 -13.61 -5.77 37.98
C CYS A 559 -13.69 -5.66 39.50
N ALA A 560 -12.77 -6.30 40.23
CA ALA A 560 -12.68 -6.18 41.68
C ALA A 560 -12.31 -4.74 42.12
N SER A 561 -11.64 -3.99 41.25
CA SER A 561 -11.31 -2.58 41.44
C SER A 561 -12.41 -1.62 40.96
N ASN A 562 -13.61 -2.11 40.63
CA ASN A 562 -14.77 -1.35 40.15
C ASN A 562 -14.52 -0.55 38.86
N ILE A 563 -13.69 -1.07 37.94
CA ILE A 563 -13.52 -0.47 36.61
C ILE A 563 -14.70 -0.87 35.71
N MET A 564 -15.44 0.13 35.22
CA MET A 564 -16.67 -0.06 34.45
C MET A 564 -16.45 -0.87 33.16
N GLU A 565 -15.38 -0.56 32.41
CA GLU A 565 -15.06 -1.26 31.16
C GLU A 565 -14.77 -2.75 31.39
N ALA A 566 -14.10 -3.09 32.50
CA ALA A 566 -13.82 -4.47 32.85
C ALA A 566 -15.10 -5.24 33.17
N GLN A 567 -16.00 -4.64 33.96
CA GLN A 567 -17.30 -5.25 34.32
C GLN A 567 -18.16 -5.54 33.08
N LEU A 568 -18.14 -4.65 32.09
CA LEU A 568 -18.90 -4.81 30.83
C LEU A 568 -18.34 -5.92 29.92
N LEU A 569 -17.04 -6.21 29.99
CA LEU A 569 -16.35 -7.21 29.17
C LEU A 569 -16.23 -8.58 29.83
N LYS A 570 -16.41 -8.67 31.16
CA LYS A 570 -16.25 -9.92 31.92
C LYS A 570 -17.10 -11.04 31.33
N GLY A 571 -16.46 -12.17 31.03
CA GLY A 571 -17.10 -13.38 30.49
C GLY A 571 -17.61 -13.27 29.04
N LYS A 572 -17.34 -12.16 28.34
CA LYS A 572 -17.85 -11.90 26.98
C LYS A 572 -16.75 -11.92 25.90
N ILE A 573 -15.48 -11.90 26.30
CA ILE A 573 -14.36 -11.90 25.35
C ILE A 573 -14.04 -13.33 24.93
N LYS A 574 -13.96 -13.57 23.62
CA LYS A 574 -13.56 -14.85 23.04
C LYS A 574 -12.25 -14.70 22.27
N ARG A 575 -11.57 -15.83 22.00
CA ARG A 575 -10.34 -15.90 21.20
C ARG A 575 -10.41 -15.08 19.90
N LYS A 576 -11.53 -15.16 19.17
CA LYS A 576 -11.77 -14.43 17.90
C LYS A 576 -11.61 -12.91 18.04
N VAL A 577 -11.89 -12.34 19.21
CA VAL A 577 -11.80 -10.88 19.46
C VAL A 577 -10.35 -10.41 19.50
N ILE A 578 -9.45 -11.19 20.11
CA ILE A 578 -8.05 -10.79 20.30
C ILE A 578 -7.09 -11.38 19.26
N LYS A 579 -7.48 -12.43 18.53
CA LYS A 579 -6.64 -13.15 17.55
C LYS A 579 -5.93 -12.20 16.59
N GLN A 580 -6.67 -11.29 15.96
CA GLN A 580 -6.11 -10.36 14.97
C GLN A 580 -5.11 -9.39 15.59
N THR A 581 -5.38 -8.87 16.79
CA THR A 581 -4.48 -7.94 17.49
C THR A 581 -3.20 -8.61 17.96
N VAL A 582 -3.28 -9.84 18.47
CA VAL A 582 -2.11 -10.63 18.83
C VAL A 582 -1.26 -10.92 17.58
N MET A 583 -1.89 -11.34 16.49
CA MET A 583 -1.20 -11.65 15.23
C MET A 583 -0.53 -10.42 14.60
N THR A 584 -1.17 -9.25 14.65
CA THR A 584 -0.63 -8.02 14.04
C THR A 584 0.30 -7.23 14.96
N ASN A 585 0.36 -7.54 16.26
CA ASN A 585 1.29 -6.91 17.20
C ASN A 585 2.75 -7.17 16.84
N VAL A 586 3.11 -8.41 16.52
CA VAL A 586 4.46 -8.74 16.04
C VAL A 586 4.80 -8.08 14.71
N TYR A 587 3.77 -7.67 13.97
CA TYR A 587 3.87 -6.94 12.71
C TYR A 587 3.73 -5.42 12.89
N GLY A 588 3.83 -4.91 14.12
CA GLY A 588 3.99 -3.49 14.41
C GLY A 588 2.67 -2.71 14.48
N VAL A 589 1.53 -3.38 14.71
CA VAL A 589 0.25 -2.69 14.92
C VAL A 589 0.36 -1.71 16.09
N THR A 590 -0.15 -0.49 15.91
CA THR A 590 -0.23 0.49 16.99
C THR A 590 -1.41 0.20 17.90
N ILE A 591 -1.44 0.79 19.10
CA ILE A 591 -2.61 0.70 19.99
C ILE A 591 -3.90 1.21 19.31
N ILE A 592 -3.79 2.20 18.42
CA ILE A 592 -4.94 2.73 17.67
C ILE A 592 -5.44 1.71 16.66
N GLY A 593 -4.53 1.07 15.90
CA GLY A 593 -4.89 -0.01 14.98
C GLY A 593 -5.48 -1.22 15.71
N ALA A 594 -4.88 -1.62 16.83
CA ALA A 594 -5.36 -2.69 17.70
C ALA A 594 -6.78 -2.41 18.21
N ARG A 595 -7.04 -1.18 18.67
CA ARG A 595 -8.37 -0.72 19.08
C ARG A 595 -9.38 -0.92 17.95
N GLU A 596 -9.05 -0.54 16.72
CA GLU A 596 -9.96 -0.65 15.57
C GLU A 596 -10.26 -2.10 15.16
N GLN A 597 -9.26 -2.98 15.25
CA GLN A 597 -9.42 -4.42 15.05
C GLN A 597 -10.35 -5.02 16.11
N ILE A 598 -10.11 -4.72 17.38
CA ILE A 598 -10.95 -5.18 18.49
C ILE A 598 -12.36 -4.60 18.38
N GLU A 599 -12.51 -3.31 18.07
CA GLU A 599 -13.81 -2.67 17.89
C GLU A 599 -14.62 -3.36 16.78
N ALA A 600 -13.99 -3.74 15.67
CA ALA A 600 -14.65 -4.47 14.59
C ALA A 600 -15.17 -5.83 15.06
N ARG A 601 -14.42 -6.56 15.89
CA ARG A 601 -14.83 -7.86 16.43
C ARG A 601 -15.87 -7.74 17.54
N LEU A 602 -15.80 -6.71 18.39
CA LEU A 602 -16.79 -6.45 19.43
C LEU A 602 -18.17 -6.10 18.84
N LYS A 603 -18.22 -5.44 17.67
CA LYS A 603 -19.47 -5.15 16.94
C LYS A 603 -20.21 -6.41 16.47
N GLU A 604 -19.49 -7.50 16.26
CA GLU A 604 -20.07 -8.78 15.83
C GLU A 604 -20.73 -9.54 16.99
N ILE A 605 -20.53 -9.10 18.25
CA ILE A 605 -21.10 -9.75 19.43
C ILE A 605 -22.53 -9.25 19.62
N VAL A 606 -23.48 -10.15 19.38
CA VAL A 606 -24.92 -9.92 19.53
C VAL A 606 -25.49 -10.70 20.71
N ASP A 607 -26.55 -10.17 21.31
CA ASP A 607 -27.33 -10.90 22.32
C ASP A 607 -28.06 -12.08 21.62
N PRO A 608 -27.87 -13.33 22.10
CA PRO A 608 -28.49 -14.50 21.48
C PRO A 608 -30.02 -14.44 21.38
N ASN A 609 -30.68 -13.70 22.28
CA ASN A 609 -32.15 -13.64 22.34
C ASN A 609 -32.74 -12.56 21.44
N THR A 610 -32.03 -11.46 21.23
CA THR A 610 -32.53 -10.31 20.45
C THR A 610 -31.83 -10.14 19.10
N ASN A 611 -30.71 -10.83 18.90
CA ASN A 611 -29.82 -10.69 17.76
C ASN A 611 -29.32 -9.24 17.52
N LEU A 612 -29.38 -8.39 18.56
CA LEU A 612 -28.91 -7.01 18.54
C LEU A 612 -27.50 -6.91 19.15
N PRO A 613 -26.66 -5.96 18.71
CA PRO A 613 -25.34 -5.74 19.29
C PRO A 613 -25.41 -5.49 20.80
N ILE A 614 -24.57 -6.18 21.59
CA ILE A 614 -24.57 -6.09 23.06
C ILE A 614 -24.06 -4.71 23.54
N TYR A 615 -23.22 -4.06 22.75
CA TYR A 615 -22.56 -2.82 23.12
C TYR A 615 -23.08 -1.64 22.31
N GLU A 616 -23.42 -0.55 22.99
CA GLU A 616 -23.78 0.70 22.35
C GLU A 616 -22.58 1.31 21.59
N PHE A 617 -22.88 2.06 20.52
CA PHE A 617 -21.87 2.69 19.67
C PHE A 617 -20.91 3.60 20.46
N ASN A 618 -21.41 4.30 21.47
CA ASN A 618 -20.62 5.22 22.28
C ASN A 618 -19.62 4.51 23.22
N ASP A 619 -19.93 3.28 23.64
CA ASP A 619 -19.08 2.52 24.56
C ASP A 619 -18.04 1.66 23.83
N LEU A 620 -18.35 1.19 22.62
CA LEU A 620 -17.45 0.36 21.81
C LEU A 620 -16.03 0.93 21.70
N ARG A 621 -15.89 2.25 21.54
CA ARG A 621 -14.59 2.92 21.43
C ARG A 621 -13.78 2.88 22.73
N LYS A 622 -14.44 2.99 23.89
CA LYS A 622 -13.79 2.93 25.21
C LYS A 622 -13.40 1.49 25.54
N LEU A 623 -14.34 0.56 25.35
CA LEU A 623 -14.15 -0.88 25.60
C LEU A 623 -13.02 -1.46 24.75
N SER A 624 -13.01 -1.14 23.44
CA SER A 624 -11.95 -1.59 22.54
C SER A 624 -10.58 -1.03 22.91
N LEU A 625 -10.49 0.23 23.37
CA LEU A 625 -9.23 0.82 23.79
C LEU A 625 -8.71 0.21 25.10
N TYR A 626 -9.60 -0.02 26.06
CA TYR A 626 -9.29 -0.71 27.31
C TYR A 626 -8.74 -2.12 27.02
N LEU A 627 -9.46 -2.90 26.20
CA LEU A 627 -9.06 -4.26 25.86
C LEU A 627 -7.74 -4.28 25.06
N ALA A 628 -7.54 -3.36 24.11
CA ALA A 628 -6.27 -3.23 23.39
C ALA A 628 -5.07 -3.03 24.33
N LYS A 629 -5.21 -2.18 25.35
CA LYS A 629 -4.16 -1.96 26.35
C LYS A 629 -3.86 -3.23 27.16
N LYS A 630 -4.90 -3.97 27.56
CA LYS A 630 -4.73 -5.22 28.31
C LYS A 630 -4.07 -6.31 27.47
N VAL A 631 -4.44 -6.44 26.19
CA VAL A 631 -3.78 -7.37 25.26
C VAL A 631 -2.30 -7.04 25.10
N PHE A 632 -1.94 -5.78 24.89
CA PHE A 632 -0.53 -5.36 24.76
C PHE A 632 0.28 -5.62 26.04
N LEU A 633 -0.31 -5.35 27.21
CA LEU A 633 0.32 -5.63 28.49
C LEU A 633 0.58 -7.13 28.68
N SER A 634 -0.40 -7.97 28.37
CA SER A 634 -0.27 -9.43 28.47
C SER A 634 0.77 -9.98 27.49
N LEU A 635 0.80 -9.49 26.25
CA LEU A 635 1.79 -9.87 25.24
C LEU A 635 3.23 -9.58 25.70
N GLY A 636 3.47 -8.38 26.24
CA GLY A 636 4.80 -7.99 26.71
C GLY A 636 5.32 -8.84 27.89
N ARG A 637 4.42 -9.47 28.66
CA ARG A 637 4.78 -10.40 29.74
C ARG A 637 5.11 -11.81 29.23
N VAL A 638 4.40 -12.28 28.20
CA VAL A 638 4.61 -13.64 27.64
C VAL A 638 5.85 -13.70 26.75
N PHE A 639 6.11 -12.65 25.98
CA PHE A 639 7.19 -12.61 24.99
C PHE A 639 8.19 -11.50 25.28
N GLU A 640 8.82 -11.55 26.46
CA GLU A 640 9.78 -10.52 26.88
C GLU A 640 10.98 -10.42 25.94
N CYS A 641 11.58 -11.54 25.55
CA CYS A 641 12.70 -11.56 24.60
C CYS A 641 12.33 -10.94 23.25
N ALA A 642 11.12 -11.23 22.74
CA ALA A 642 10.62 -10.62 21.50
C ALA A 642 10.51 -9.10 21.63
N ARG A 643 9.98 -8.61 22.75
CA ARG A 643 9.88 -7.17 23.04
C ARG A 643 11.26 -6.51 23.08
N LEU A 644 12.24 -7.12 23.75
CA LEU A 644 13.60 -6.59 23.82
C LEU A 644 14.26 -6.48 22.43
N ILE A 645 14.04 -7.47 21.56
CA ILE A 645 14.52 -7.42 20.17
C ILE A 645 13.81 -6.31 19.39
N GLN A 646 12.48 -6.19 19.52
CA GLN A 646 11.72 -5.11 18.88
C GLN A 646 12.19 -3.73 19.32
N ASP A 647 12.44 -3.54 20.62
CA ASP A 647 12.95 -2.29 21.18
C ASP A 647 14.34 -1.95 20.63
N TRP A 648 15.23 -2.95 20.53
CA TRP A 648 16.56 -2.78 19.94
C TRP A 648 16.47 -2.41 18.44
N LEU A 649 15.63 -3.10 17.66
CA LEU A 649 15.40 -2.80 16.24
C LEU A 649 14.84 -1.38 16.08
N ASN A 650 13.83 -1.01 16.85
CA ASN A 650 13.22 0.33 16.83
C ASN A 650 14.26 1.42 17.09
N GLU A 651 15.12 1.25 18.10
CA GLU A 651 16.16 2.22 18.45
C GLU A 651 17.27 2.27 17.39
N ALA A 652 17.71 1.13 16.86
CA ALA A 652 18.68 1.08 15.76
C ALA A 652 18.17 1.86 14.53
N ALA A 653 16.93 1.60 14.12
CA ALA A 653 16.28 2.31 13.01
C ALA A 653 16.09 3.81 13.29
N ASN A 654 15.77 4.19 14.53
CA ASN A 654 15.67 5.59 14.96
C ASN A 654 17.02 6.32 14.87
N ARG A 655 18.13 5.68 15.27
CA ARG A 655 19.49 6.21 15.13
C ARG A 655 19.89 6.35 13.67
N VAL A 656 19.66 5.32 12.86
CA VAL A 656 19.93 5.34 11.41
C VAL A 656 19.14 6.47 10.74
N ALA A 657 17.84 6.58 11.00
CA ALA A 657 17.00 7.57 10.34
C ALA A 657 17.22 9.03 10.81
N LYS A 658 17.98 9.24 11.89
CA LYS A 658 18.43 10.56 12.37
C LYS A 658 19.90 10.84 12.05
N SER A 659 20.64 9.84 11.58
CA SER A 659 22.05 9.97 11.25
C SER A 659 22.27 10.90 10.05
N LEU A 660 23.43 11.54 10.02
CA LEU A 660 23.91 12.36 8.91
C LEU A 660 25.31 11.92 8.50
N PRO A 661 25.58 11.72 7.20
CA PRO A 661 26.93 11.65 6.68
C PRO A 661 27.72 12.92 7.05
N PRO A 662 29.05 12.83 7.25
CA PRO A 662 29.90 13.99 7.57
C PRO A 662 29.77 15.13 6.55
N GLU A 663 29.65 14.80 5.26
CA GLU A 663 29.46 15.77 4.17
C GLU A 663 28.15 16.56 4.32
N SER A 664 27.02 15.86 4.49
CA SER A 664 25.70 16.47 4.72
C SER A 664 25.69 17.31 5.99
N PHE A 665 26.39 16.88 7.04
CA PHE A 665 26.52 17.64 8.28
C PHE A 665 27.31 18.95 8.09
N ASN A 666 28.41 18.92 7.34
CA ASN A 666 29.19 20.10 7.00
C ASN A 666 28.37 21.07 6.13
N LEU A 667 27.63 20.55 5.16
CA LEU A 667 26.68 21.33 4.35
C LEU A 667 25.61 21.98 5.23
N GLN A 668 25.04 21.23 6.18
CA GLN A 668 24.05 21.76 7.12
C GLN A 668 24.63 22.89 7.98
N LYS A 669 25.86 22.76 8.48
CA LYS A 669 26.56 23.83 9.21
C LYS A 669 26.76 25.07 8.34
N LYS A 670 27.22 24.87 7.09
CA LYS A 670 27.42 25.96 6.12
C LYS A 670 26.11 26.72 5.87
N LEU A 671 25.03 26.02 5.53
CA LEU A 671 23.71 26.61 5.29
C LEU A 671 23.15 27.33 6.53
N LYS A 672 23.31 26.77 7.74
CA LYS A 672 22.93 27.45 8.99
C LYS A 672 23.73 28.74 9.21
N SER A 673 25.02 28.73 8.92
CA SER A 673 25.88 29.91 9.05
C SER A 673 25.52 31.00 8.03
N GLU A 674 25.22 30.63 6.79
CA GLU A 674 24.78 31.54 5.72
C GLU A 674 23.41 32.14 6.06
N LYS A 675 22.47 31.33 6.54
CA LYS A 675 21.16 31.79 7.01
C LYS A 675 21.29 32.75 8.20
N TYR A 676 22.19 32.48 9.14
CA TYR A 676 22.48 33.38 10.25
C TYR A 676 23.08 34.72 9.76
N LYS A 677 24.07 34.68 8.87
CA LYS A 677 24.67 35.89 8.26
C LYS A 677 23.61 36.71 7.51
N ARG A 678 22.77 36.06 6.70
CA ARG A 678 21.66 36.69 5.96
C ARG A 678 20.65 37.33 6.91
N ASN A 679 20.24 36.63 7.97
CA ASN A 679 19.32 37.18 8.97
C ASN A 679 19.92 38.34 9.77
N LYS A 680 21.23 38.30 10.06
CA LYS A 680 21.96 39.39 10.72
C LYS A 680 22.02 40.62 9.80
N LEU A 681 22.31 40.44 8.52
CA LEU A 681 22.29 41.51 7.51
C LEU A 681 20.89 42.11 7.32
N LEU A 682 19.84 41.28 7.22
CA LEU A 682 18.44 41.73 7.15
C LEU A 682 18.00 42.50 8.41
N ARG A 683 18.50 42.13 9.59
CA ARG A 683 18.25 42.87 10.83
C ARG A 683 19.04 44.19 10.89
N ALA A 684 20.23 44.23 10.30
CA ALA A 684 21.03 45.45 10.19
C ALA A 684 20.42 46.43 9.18
N SER A 685 19.96 45.96 8.01
CA SER A 685 19.27 46.81 7.02
C SER A 685 17.92 47.32 7.52
N LYS A 686 17.16 46.51 8.28
CA LYS A 686 15.94 46.98 8.96
C LYS A 686 16.23 47.99 10.07
N LYS A 687 17.45 48.01 10.64
CA LYS A 687 17.86 49.04 11.60
C LYS A 687 18.31 50.33 10.92
N SER A 688 18.99 50.26 9.77
CA SER A 688 19.35 51.46 9.00
C SER A 688 18.14 52.10 8.33
N ALA A 689 17.21 51.31 7.78
CA ALA A 689 15.96 51.85 7.23
C ALA A 689 15.08 52.56 8.29
N LYS A 690 15.24 52.18 9.57
CA LYS A 690 14.56 52.82 10.70
C LYS A 690 15.29 54.05 11.25
N SER A 691 16.59 54.21 10.95
CA SER A 691 17.31 55.48 11.19
C SER A 691 17.09 56.48 10.07
N ASP A 692 16.94 56.01 8.82
CA ASP A 692 16.68 56.86 7.66
C ASP A 692 15.23 57.40 7.65
N SER A 693 14.26 56.63 8.17
CA SER A 693 12.87 57.11 8.35
C SER A 693 12.69 58.16 9.46
N ASN A 694 13.68 58.34 10.33
CA ASN A 694 13.63 59.34 11.40
C ASN A 694 14.28 60.68 11.00
N ASN A 695 14.91 60.77 9.82
CA ASN A 695 15.53 62.00 9.30
C ASN A 695 14.74 62.65 8.14
N ALA A 696 13.58 62.10 7.77
CA ALA A 696 12.69 62.66 6.76
C ALA A 696 11.31 63.00 7.36
N SER A 697 11.28 63.87 8.38
CA SER A 697 10.05 64.49 8.86
C SER A 697 10.31 65.81 9.59
N VAL A 698 10.86 66.80 8.88
CA VAL A 698 10.70 68.23 9.21
C VAL A 698 10.56 69.00 7.90
N ALA A 699 9.35 69.08 7.36
CA ALA A 699 8.80 70.23 6.64
C ALA A 699 7.42 69.89 6.05
N ALA A 700 6.51 70.86 6.16
CA ALA A 700 5.21 70.98 5.50
C ALA A 700 4.04 70.13 6.05
N VAL A 701 3.43 70.74 7.07
CA VAL A 701 2.00 70.68 7.41
C VAL A 701 1.16 71.29 6.27
N GLY A 702 -0.02 70.71 6.00
CA GLY A 702 -1.19 71.47 5.55
C GLY A 702 -2.03 70.83 4.45
N GLY A 703 -3.29 70.50 4.77
CA GLY A 703 -4.41 70.61 3.82
C GLY A 703 -5.16 69.33 3.45
N GLU A 704 -6.17 69.01 4.27
CA GLU A 704 -7.50 68.43 3.95
C GLU A 704 -7.89 68.25 2.46
N SER A 705 -8.28 67.04 2.04
CA SER A 705 -9.64 66.46 2.02
C SER A 705 -10.40 66.71 0.70
N ASN A 706 -10.67 65.62 -0.04
CA ASN A 706 -12.00 65.24 -0.58
C ASN A 706 -11.90 64.17 -1.69
N LEU A 707 -12.76 63.15 -1.54
CA LEU A 707 -13.29 62.25 -2.58
C LEU A 707 -14.06 63.07 -3.67
N PRO A 708 -14.62 62.51 -4.79
CA PRO A 708 -14.87 61.10 -5.13
C PRO A 708 -14.67 60.68 -6.63
N ALA A 709 -14.81 59.36 -6.83
CA ALA A 709 -15.54 58.61 -7.87
C ALA A 709 -15.59 58.97 -9.38
N ASN A 710 -15.64 57.88 -10.16
CA ASN A 710 -16.21 57.69 -11.51
C ASN A 710 -15.46 58.38 -12.66
N ASP A 711 -15.48 57.93 -13.90
CA ASP A 711 -15.83 56.69 -14.62
C ASP A 711 -15.43 57.04 -16.08
N SER A 712 -15.26 56.03 -16.91
CA SER A 712 -15.42 56.06 -18.36
C SER A 712 -14.33 56.67 -19.27
N SER A 713 -14.07 55.86 -20.29
CA SER A 713 -13.90 56.22 -21.70
C SER A 713 -12.48 56.42 -22.29
N ILE A 714 -12.24 55.56 -23.27
CA ILE A 714 -11.21 55.56 -24.33
C ILE A 714 -11.60 56.65 -25.36
N PRO A 715 -10.64 57.31 -26.02
CA PRO A 715 -10.44 57.08 -27.47
C PRO A 715 -8.93 56.98 -27.81
N ASP A 716 -8.50 55.95 -28.53
CA ASP A 716 -8.33 55.92 -30.00
C ASP A 716 -7.45 57.03 -30.58
N ASN A 717 -6.33 56.64 -31.20
CA ASN A 717 -5.87 57.25 -32.44
C ASN A 717 -4.92 56.34 -33.24
N ASN A 718 -5.21 56.32 -34.53
CA ASN A 718 -4.75 55.44 -35.61
C ASN A 718 -3.42 55.87 -36.27
N ALA A 719 -2.95 54.95 -37.13
CA ALA A 719 -2.38 55.16 -38.47
C ALA A 719 -0.85 55.14 -38.66
N ASP A 720 -0.36 53.96 -39.10
CA ASP A 720 0.18 53.62 -40.43
C ASP A 720 1.39 54.32 -41.10
N ASN A 721 2.12 53.44 -41.82
CA ASN A 721 3.01 53.57 -42.99
C ASN A 721 4.53 53.72 -42.76
N THR A 722 5.35 52.68 -43.02
CA THR A 722 5.98 52.21 -44.30
C THR A 722 6.95 53.25 -44.90
N ALA A 723 8.24 52.99 -45.20
CA ALA A 723 8.77 52.10 -46.24
C ALA A 723 10.34 52.12 -46.34
N VAL A 724 10.97 50.97 -46.67
CA VAL A 724 12.01 50.71 -47.73
C VAL A 724 13.43 51.36 -47.60
N THR A 725 14.55 50.62 -47.48
CA THR A 725 15.44 50.09 -48.57
C THR A 725 16.68 49.37 -47.99
N ALA A 726 17.30 48.49 -48.80
CA ALA A 726 18.45 47.63 -48.48
C ALA A 726 19.70 47.92 -49.35
N ALA A 727 20.86 47.37 -48.92
CA ALA A 727 22.16 47.20 -49.62
C ALA A 727 23.06 48.46 -49.72
N ASP A 728 24.39 48.45 -49.58
CA ASP A 728 25.42 47.40 -49.68
C ASP A 728 26.75 47.87 -49.00
N GLN A 729 27.55 46.92 -48.48
CA GLN A 729 29.04 46.76 -48.49
C GLN A 729 29.98 47.92 -48.06
N LEU A 730 31.19 47.75 -47.49
CA LEU A 730 31.99 46.71 -46.80
C LEU A 730 33.28 47.46 -46.35
N GLN A 731 33.72 47.41 -45.09
CA GLN A 731 35.13 47.26 -44.67
C GLN A 731 35.34 47.43 -43.15
N GLU A 732 35.87 46.36 -42.56
CA GLU A 732 36.62 46.17 -41.31
C GLU A 732 36.36 47.06 -40.07
N PHE A 733 35.87 46.43 -38.99
CA PHE A 733 35.95 46.96 -37.62
C PHE A 733 36.34 45.87 -36.60
N PRO A 734 37.06 46.24 -35.51
CA PRO A 734 37.63 45.34 -34.51
C PRO A 734 36.63 44.98 -33.39
N GLU A 735 37.04 43.99 -32.58
CA GLU A 735 36.31 43.32 -31.49
C GLU A 735 35.36 44.19 -30.64
N ALA A 736 34.08 43.80 -30.59
CA ALA A 736 33.09 44.32 -29.64
C ALA A 736 32.39 43.20 -28.84
N LYS A 737 32.34 43.43 -27.52
CA LYS A 737 31.84 42.55 -26.43
C LYS A 737 30.47 41.92 -26.71
N LYS A 738 30.38 40.58 -26.60
CA LYS A 738 29.09 39.85 -26.53
C LYS A 738 28.34 40.20 -25.22
N PRO A 739 27.02 40.45 -25.25
CA PRO A 739 26.26 40.83 -24.06
C PRO A 739 25.97 39.63 -23.14
N ALA A 740 26.44 39.74 -21.89
CA ALA A 740 26.35 38.74 -20.82
C ALA A 740 24.93 38.46 -20.27
N TYR A 741 23.86 38.95 -20.91
CA TYR A 741 22.50 38.95 -20.34
C TYR A 741 21.74 37.62 -20.50
N LYS A 742 22.13 36.72 -21.42
CA LYS A 742 21.47 35.40 -21.61
C LYS A 742 22.04 34.28 -20.70
N LEU A 743 23.29 34.39 -20.22
CA LEU A 743 23.85 33.40 -19.29
C LEU A 743 23.34 33.58 -17.85
N ALA A 744 22.99 34.81 -17.46
CA ALA A 744 22.61 35.15 -16.09
C ALA A 744 21.25 34.59 -15.65
N LYS A 745 20.25 34.48 -16.53
CA LYS A 745 18.92 33.93 -16.17
C LYS A 745 18.96 32.40 -16.03
N THR A 746 19.69 31.71 -16.90
CA THR A 746 19.86 30.24 -16.83
C THR A 746 20.70 29.85 -15.61
N SER A 747 21.76 30.61 -15.30
CA SER A 747 22.57 30.41 -14.09
C SER A 747 21.77 30.71 -12.82
N THR A 748 20.89 31.71 -12.80
CA THR A 748 20.04 32.05 -11.64
C THR A 748 18.99 30.97 -11.34
N ILE A 749 18.39 30.34 -12.36
CA ILE A 749 17.45 29.22 -12.19
C ILE A 749 18.18 27.96 -11.70
N LEU A 750 19.36 27.68 -12.26
CA LEU A 750 20.24 26.60 -11.79
C LEU A 750 20.70 26.83 -10.34
N PHE A 751 21.01 28.08 -9.98
CA PHE A 751 21.44 28.46 -8.62
C PHE A 751 20.31 28.32 -7.60
N LYS A 752 19.07 28.71 -7.95
CA LYS A 752 17.88 28.49 -7.10
C LYS A 752 17.58 27.00 -6.92
N ARG A 753 17.69 26.18 -7.99
CA ARG A 753 17.52 24.71 -7.90
C ARG A 753 18.61 24.04 -7.06
N LYS A 754 19.86 24.49 -7.21
CA LYS A 754 21.00 24.00 -6.41
C LYS A 754 20.81 24.31 -4.92
N SER A 755 20.37 25.53 -4.58
CA SER A 755 20.10 25.94 -3.19
C SER A 755 19.01 25.09 -2.50
N ILE A 756 17.94 24.70 -3.21
CA ILE A 756 16.88 23.85 -2.63
C ILE A 756 17.37 22.41 -2.46
N LEU A 757 18.10 21.89 -3.44
CA LEU A 757 18.67 20.54 -3.36
C LEU A 757 19.68 20.42 -2.21
N ASP A 758 20.54 21.43 -2.04
CA ASP A 758 21.49 21.51 -0.93
C ASP A 758 20.78 21.54 0.43
N GLU A 759 19.66 22.27 0.55
CA GLU A 759 18.83 22.28 1.76
C GLU A 759 18.18 20.93 2.07
N LEU A 760 17.78 20.17 1.04
CA LEU A 760 17.20 18.83 1.20
C LEU A 760 18.26 17.79 1.60
N ILE A 761 19.42 17.81 0.95
CA ILE A 761 20.55 16.88 1.22
C ILE A 761 21.15 17.13 2.62
N ALA A 762 21.03 18.34 3.15
CA ALA A 762 21.45 18.69 4.51
C ALA A 762 20.51 18.17 5.62
N LYS A 763 19.35 17.58 5.27
CA LYS A 763 18.43 16.92 6.22
C LYS A 763 18.76 15.42 6.34
N PRO A 764 18.22 14.69 7.34
CA PRO A 764 18.40 13.24 7.44
C PRO A 764 17.84 12.51 6.22
N MET A 765 18.73 11.84 5.46
CA MET A 765 18.42 11.16 4.19
C MET A 765 18.54 9.63 4.28
N SER A 766 19.21 9.11 5.31
CA SER A 766 19.53 7.71 5.52
C SER A 766 18.28 6.88 5.82
N SER A 767 17.91 6.00 4.89
CA SER A 767 16.87 4.99 5.09
C SER A 767 17.49 3.76 5.76
N VAL A 768 16.68 3.02 6.53
CA VAL A 768 17.10 1.74 7.10
C VAL A 768 17.24 0.74 5.94
N THR A 769 18.43 0.17 5.82
CA THR A 769 18.81 -0.77 4.75
C THR A 769 19.54 -1.94 5.35
N TRP A 770 19.08 -3.16 5.08
CA TRP A 770 19.71 -4.41 5.52
C TRP A 770 19.70 -5.44 4.40
N THR A 771 20.52 -6.47 4.54
CA THR A 771 20.57 -7.59 3.60
C THR A 771 19.96 -8.84 4.24
N THR A 772 19.02 -9.48 3.54
CA THR A 772 18.45 -10.76 3.99
C THR A 772 19.52 -11.86 3.98
N PRO A 773 19.35 -12.96 4.73
CA PRO A 773 20.23 -14.12 4.67
C PRO A 773 20.37 -14.75 3.27
N LEU A 774 19.45 -14.44 2.35
CA LEU A 774 19.48 -14.88 0.95
C LEU A 774 20.22 -13.93 0.00
N GLY A 775 20.65 -12.76 0.47
CA GLY A 775 21.38 -11.75 -0.33
C GLY A 775 20.52 -10.64 -0.93
N LEU A 776 19.18 -10.67 -0.77
CA LEU A 776 18.30 -9.57 -1.17
C LEU A 776 18.53 -8.36 -0.24
N THR A 777 18.87 -7.21 -0.82
CA THR A 777 18.96 -5.94 -0.07
C THR A 777 17.58 -5.30 0.06
N VAL A 778 17.13 -5.12 1.30
CA VAL A 778 15.87 -4.49 1.67
C VAL A 778 16.12 -3.05 2.08
N VAL A 779 15.34 -2.12 1.52
CA VAL A 779 15.41 -0.69 1.82
C VAL A 779 14.03 -0.17 2.20
N GLN A 780 13.88 0.48 3.36
CA GLN A 780 12.60 1.07 3.77
C GLN A 780 12.28 2.36 2.98
N PRO A 781 11.15 2.42 2.24
CA PRO A 781 10.84 3.54 1.35
C PRO A 781 10.21 4.77 2.05
N TYR A 782 10.20 4.82 3.38
CA TYR A 782 9.45 5.82 4.14
C TYR A 782 10.13 7.19 4.14
N ARG A 783 9.72 8.05 3.20
CA ARG A 783 10.24 9.41 2.98
C ARG A 783 9.14 10.47 3.10
N LYS A 784 9.53 11.70 3.45
CA LYS A 784 8.69 12.90 3.41
C LYS A 784 8.79 13.52 2.02
N PHE A 785 8.07 12.94 1.07
CA PHE A 785 8.18 13.36 -0.34
C PHE A 785 7.75 14.81 -0.57
N VAL A 786 8.45 15.47 -1.48
CA VAL A 786 8.10 16.81 -1.94
C VAL A 786 6.94 16.74 -2.93
N VAL A 787 5.91 17.52 -2.68
CA VAL A 787 4.77 17.70 -3.60
C VAL A 787 5.07 18.85 -4.55
N ARG A 788 4.85 18.64 -5.85
CA ARG A 788 4.95 19.66 -6.89
C ARG A 788 3.58 19.99 -7.43
N ASN A 789 3.29 21.29 -7.55
CA ASN A 789 2.13 21.79 -8.25
C ASN A 789 2.45 21.90 -9.75
N ILE A 790 1.82 21.06 -10.55
CA ILE A 790 2.00 20.98 -12.00
C ILE A 790 0.80 21.63 -12.67
N LYS A 791 1.02 22.75 -13.38
CA LYS A 791 0.01 23.32 -14.28
C LYS A 791 -0.18 22.36 -15.48
N SER A 792 -1.39 21.83 -15.60
CA SER A 792 -1.84 20.95 -16.69
C SER A 792 -3.02 21.57 -17.44
N THR A 793 -3.48 20.93 -18.52
CA THR A 793 -4.56 21.43 -19.38
C THR A 793 -5.88 21.64 -18.61
N LEU A 794 -6.22 20.74 -17.69
CA LEU A 794 -7.49 20.79 -16.96
C LEU A 794 -7.41 21.64 -15.68
N GLN A 795 -6.31 21.52 -14.92
CA GLN A 795 -6.12 22.25 -13.67
C GLN A 795 -4.65 22.21 -13.20
N THR A 796 -4.35 22.87 -12.09
CA THR A 796 -3.09 22.66 -11.37
C THR A 796 -3.19 21.42 -10.48
N LEU A 797 -2.26 20.49 -10.65
CA LEU A 797 -2.24 19.20 -9.98
C LEU A 797 -1.08 19.14 -8.98
N ALA A 798 -1.40 18.87 -7.72
CA ALA A 798 -0.40 18.51 -6.71
C ALA A 798 0.03 17.06 -6.93
N ILE A 799 1.29 16.80 -7.27
CA ILE A 799 1.82 15.47 -7.58
C ILE A 799 3.13 15.23 -6.83
N ILE A 800 3.29 14.02 -6.30
CA ILE A 800 4.53 13.58 -5.69
C ILE A 800 5.54 13.21 -6.77
N ASP A 801 6.69 13.90 -6.80
CA ASP A 801 7.81 13.55 -7.67
C ASP A 801 8.84 12.72 -6.89
N ARG A 802 8.76 11.40 -7.05
CA ARG A 802 9.61 10.42 -6.35
C ARG A 802 11.06 10.41 -6.82
N ASN A 803 11.39 11.12 -7.91
CA ASN A 803 12.78 11.25 -8.37
C ASN A 803 13.55 12.34 -7.59
N ILE A 804 12.88 13.17 -6.79
CA ILE A 804 13.54 14.20 -5.99
C ILE A 804 14.01 13.59 -4.66
N PRO A 805 15.30 13.75 -4.30
CA PRO A 805 15.79 13.36 -2.98
C PRO A 805 14.95 13.99 -1.87
N SER A 806 14.36 13.14 -1.03
CA SER A 806 13.44 13.56 0.03
C SER A 806 13.91 12.99 1.37
N PRO A 807 13.85 13.77 2.46
CA PRO A 807 14.29 13.32 3.78
C PRO A 807 13.45 12.15 4.27
N VAL A 808 14.02 11.31 5.11
CA VAL A 808 13.31 10.14 5.65
C VAL A 808 12.28 10.54 6.71
N HIS A 809 11.24 9.72 6.86
CA HIS A 809 10.29 9.87 7.94
C HIS A 809 10.74 9.04 9.16
N SER A 810 11.59 9.61 10.02
CA SER A 810 12.29 8.85 11.07
C SER A 810 11.38 8.02 11.98
N ARG A 811 10.21 8.55 12.38
CA ARG A 811 9.23 7.79 13.19
C ARG A 811 8.72 6.53 12.47
N LYS A 812 8.45 6.63 11.15
CA LYS A 812 7.93 5.50 10.35
C LYS A 812 9.02 4.49 10.06
N GLN A 813 10.25 4.95 9.81
CA GLN A 813 11.42 4.07 9.66
C GLN A 813 11.60 3.22 10.93
N SER A 814 11.62 3.86 12.11
CA SER A 814 11.74 3.19 13.41
C SER A 814 10.62 2.18 13.63
N THR A 815 9.36 2.60 13.66
CA THR A 815 8.23 1.72 14.01
C THR A 815 7.97 0.60 13.01
N ALA A 816 8.35 0.77 11.74
CA ALA A 816 8.14 -0.25 10.71
C ALA A 816 9.36 -1.17 10.52
N PHE A 817 10.47 -0.95 11.21
CA PHE A 817 11.66 -1.81 11.02
C PHE A 817 11.49 -3.20 11.62
N PRO A 818 11.07 -3.37 12.89
CA PRO A 818 10.82 -4.70 13.45
C PRO A 818 9.92 -5.59 12.57
N PRO A 819 8.74 -5.13 12.10
CA PRO A 819 7.88 -5.98 11.29
C PRO A 819 8.46 -6.28 9.91
N ASN A 820 9.05 -5.29 9.23
CA ASN A 820 9.65 -5.53 7.92
C ASN A 820 10.84 -6.51 8.01
N PHE A 821 11.60 -6.45 9.11
CA PHE A 821 12.71 -7.36 9.35
C PHE A 821 12.22 -8.80 9.52
N VAL A 822 11.21 -9.03 10.36
CA VAL A 822 10.61 -10.38 10.55
C VAL A 822 9.98 -10.91 9.26
N HIS A 823 9.24 -10.08 8.52
CA HIS A 823 8.69 -10.47 7.22
C HIS A 823 9.78 -10.91 6.23
N SER A 824 10.96 -10.28 6.29
CA SER A 824 12.09 -10.65 5.43
C SER A 824 12.71 -12.00 5.82
N LEU A 825 12.62 -12.40 7.10
CA LEU A 825 13.07 -13.71 7.57
C LEU A 825 12.07 -14.82 7.22
N ASP A 826 10.77 -14.55 7.40
CA ASP A 826 9.67 -15.43 6.97
C ASP A 826 9.77 -15.72 5.46
N ALA A 827 9.91 -14.67 4.64
CA ALA A 827 10.16 -14.81 3.22
C ALA A 827 11.44 -15.60 2.89
N SER A 828 12.51 -15.42 3.68
CA SER A 828 13.74 -16.18 3.49
C SER A 828 13.55 -17.66 3.79
N HIS A 829 12.82 -18.00 4.84
CA HIS A 829 12.47 -19.38 5.20
C HIS A 829 11.61 -20.05 4.13
N MET A 830 10.60 -19.34 3.60
CA MET A 830 9.77 -19.81 2.49
C MET A 830 10.61 -20.12 1.24
N ILE A 831 11.50 -19.22 0.81
CA ILE A 831 12.34 -19.46 -0.38
C ILE A 831 13.28 -20.65 -0.18
N LEU A 832 13.92 -20.78 0.99
CA LEU A 832 14.79 -21.93 1.29
C LEU A 832 14.00 -23.24 1.22
N SER A 833 12.83 -23.26 1.84
CA SER A 833 11.93 -24.41 1.85
C SER A 833 11.49 -24.79 0.43
N ALA A 834 11.08 -23.81 -0.39
CA ALA A 834 10.69 -24.03 -1.78
C ALA A 834 11.83 -24.67 -2.59
N LEU A 835 13.06 -24.16 -2.46
CA LEU A 835 14.22 -24.71 -3.16
C LEU A 835 14.55 -26.13 -2.72
N SER A 836 14.47 -26.42 -1.43
CA SER A 836 14.75 -27.76 -0.89
C SER A 836 13.64 -28.76 -1.25
N CYS A 837 12.38 -28.35 -1.27
CA CYS A 837 11.26 -29.15 -1.79
C CYS A 837 11.43 -29.47 -3.28
N TYR A 838 11.78 -28.47 -4.10
CA TYR A 838 12.01 -28.66 -5.53
C TYR A 838 13.13 -29.66 -5.80
N LYS A 839 14.25 -29.59 -5.07
CA LYS A 839 15.34 -30.58 -5.17
C LYS A 839 14.91 -32.01 -4.86
N LYS A 840 13.89 -32.18 -4.02
CA LYS A 840 13.30 -33.47 -3.68
C LYS A 840 12.16 -33.91 -4.61
N GLY A 841 11.82 -33.12 -5.64
CA GLY A 841 10.72 -33.41 -6.55
C GLY A 841 9.32 -33.18 -5.96
N ILE A 842 9.23 -32.34 -4.92
CA ILE A 842 7.99 -32.01 -4.23
C ILE A 842 7.38 -30.77 -4.88
N THR A 843 6.09 -30.85 -5.21
CA THR A 843 5.33 -29.68 -5.68
C THR A 843 5.16 -28.72 -4.51
N PHE A 844 5.51 -27.45 -4.69
CA PHE A 844 5.46 -26.46 -3.62
C PHE A 844 4.70 -25.21 -4.06
N ALA A 845 3.73 -24.80 -3.25
CA ALA A 845 3.11 -23.49 -3.34
C ALA A 845 3.08 -22.85 -1.95
N SER A 846 2.97 -21.52 -1.90
CA SER A 846 2.88 -20.81 -0.63
C SER A 846 1.88 -19.67 -0.69
N VAL A 847 1.16 -19.50 0.42
CA VAL A 847 0.46 -18.26 0.76
C VAL A 847 1.14 -17.68 1.99
N HIS A 848 2.25 -16.99 1.77
CA HIS A 848 3.13 -16.46 2.83
C HIS A 848 3.53 -17.53 3.85
N ASP A 849 2.90 -17.59 5.01
CA ASP A 849 3.19 -18.51 6.12
C ASP A 849 2.36 -19.82 6.07
N SER A 850 1.69 -20.07 4.95
CA SER A 850 0.96 -21.30 4.64
C SER A 850 1.61 -22.01 3.45
N TYR A 851 2.09 -23.24 3.63
CA TYR A 851 2.84 -23.99 2.61
C TYR A 851 2.07 -25.22 2.14
N TRP A 852 1.97 -25.38 0.82
CA TRP A 852 1.04 -26.33 0.20
C TRP A 852 1.80 -27.32 -0.67
N THR A 853 1.39 -28.58 -0.58
CA THR A 853 1.91 -29.68 -1.40
C THR A 853 0.86 -30.77 -1.60
N HIS A 854 1.18 -31.82 -2.36
CA HIS A 854 0.32 -33.00 -2.51
C HIS A 854 0.26 -33.78 -1.19
N ALA A 855 -0.88 -34.39 -0.87
CA ALA A 855 -1.09 -35.10 0.39
C ALA A 855 -0.02 -36.18 0.69
N CYS A 856 0.54 -36.83 -0.34
CA CYS A 856 1.60 -37.82 -0.20
C CYS A 856 2.96 -37.25 0.24
N ASP A 857 3.21 -35.97 -0.02
CA ASP A 857 4.50 -35.31 0.19
C ASP A 857 4.56 -34.51 1.49
N VAL A 858 3.44 -34.39 2.22
CA VAL A 858 3.31 -33.50 3.40
C VAL A 858 4.34 -33.83 4.48
N ASP A 859 4.53 -35.11 4.81
CA ASP A 859 5.51 -35.52 5.83
C ASP A 859 6.94 -35.09 5.43
N ILE A 860 7.31 -35.28 4.16
CA ILE A 860 8.63 -34.89 3.64
C ILE A 860 8.78 -33.37 3.59
N MET A 861 7.72 -32.65 3.21
CA MET A 861 7.70 -31.20 3.24
C MET A 861 7.93 -30.71 4.67
N ASN A 862 7.20 -31.21 5.66
CA ASN A 862 7.33 -30.80 7.06
C ASN A 862 8.75 -31.02 7.62
N ASP A 863 9.42 -32.11 7.24
CA ASP A 863 10.84 -32.32 7.57
C ASP A 863 11.73 -31.23 6.96
N VAL A 864 11.50 -30.87 5.70
CA VAL A 864 12.23 -29.79 5.01
C VAL A 864 11.97 -28.44 5.69
N LEU A 865 10.72 -28.13 6.05
CA LEU A 865 10.36 -26.87 6.70
C LEU A 865 11.13 -26.69 8.01
N ARG A 866 11.11 -27.73 8.86
CA ARG A 866 11.85 -27.75 10.13
C ARG A 866 13.35 -27.61 9.90
N ALA A 867 13.92 -28.38 8.96
CA ALA A 867 15.34 -28.35 8.66
C ALA A 867 15.82 -26.97 8.17
N GLU A 868 15.09 -26.34 7.25
CA GLU A 868 15.44 -25.01 6.73
C GLU A 868 15.22 -23.89 7.75
N PHE A 869 14.24 -24.02 8.66
CA PHE A 869 14.08 -23.08 9.76
C PHE A 869 15.28 -23.14 10.72
N VAL A 870 15.71 -24.35 11.08
CA VAL A 870 16.91 -24.58 11.90
C VAL A 870 18.15 -24.06 11.19
N ASN A 871 18.31 -24.34 9.90
CA ASN A 871 19.41 -23.84 9.08
C ASN A 871 19.47 -22.30 9.09
N LEU A 872 18.33 -21.63 8.87
CA LEU A 872 18.23 -20.17 8.89
C LEU A 872 18.63 -19.58 10.25
N HIS A 873 18.01 -20.06 11.33
CA HIS A 873 18.19 -19.54 12.69
C HIS A 873 19.40 -20.10 13.44
N SER A 874 20.18 -21.00 12.82
CA SER A 874 21.51 -21.37 13.34
C SER A 874 22.56 -20.32 13.03
N ASN A 875 22.28 -19.38 12.11
CA ASN A 875 23.16 -18.26 11.80
C ASN A 875 23.01 -17.13 12.85
N ASN A 876 24.06 -16.35 13.05
CA ASN A 876 24.05 -15.19 13.95
C ASN A 876 23.37 -13.97 13.32
N ILE A 877 22.08 -14.07 13.00
CA ILE A 877 21.32 -13.06 12.23
C ILE A 877 21.42 -11.66 12.87
N MET A 878 21.20 -11.55 14.18
CA MET A 878 21.21 -10.26 14.89
C MET A 878 22.61 -9.63 14.96
N GLU A 879 23.66 -10.44 15.13
CA GLU A 879 25.06 -9.97 15.13
C GLU A 879 25.47 -9.49 13.74
N ASN A 880 25.13 -10.27 12.70
CA ASN A 880 25.37 -9.90 11.31
C ASN A 880 24.66 -8.58 10.95
N LEU A 881 23.43 -8.39 11.43
CA LEU A 881 22.68 -7.15 11.23
C LEU A 881 23.37 -5.95 11.93
N LYS A 882 23.80 -6.12 13.19
CA LYS A 882 24.52 -5.08 13.94
C LYS A 882 25.82 -4.70 13.21
N ALA A 883 26.61 -5.70 12.80
CA ALA A 883 27.86 -5.51 12.07
C ALA A 883 27.63 -4.83 10.70
N GLU A 884 26.57 -5.19 9.97
CA GLU A 884 26.19 -4.53 8.72
C GLU A 884 25.89 -3.04 8.97
N PHE A 885 25.14 -2.71 10.02
CA PHE A 885 24.79 -1.33 10.34
C PHE A 885 26.00 -0.51 10.79
N GLU A 886 26.89 -1.09 11.60
CA GLU A 886 28.13 -0.43 12.01
C GLU A 886 29.06 -0.18 10.81
N THR A 887 29.15 -1.13 9.87
CA THR A 887 29.92 -0.95 8.63
C THR A 887 29.30 0.10 7.71
N ARG A 888 27.97 0.08 7.55
CA ARG A 888 27.25 0.96 6.62
C ARG A 888 27.12 2.39 7.12
N TYR A 889 26.94 2.58 8.42
CA TYR A 889 26.62 3.87 9.03
C TYR A 889 27.67 4.36 10.04
N GLY A 890 28.76 3.62 10.29
CA GLY A 890 29.74 3.93 11.34
C GLY A 890 30.37 5.33 11.25
N ASP A 891 30.62 5.83 10.04
CA ASP A 891 31.18 7.17 9.81
C ASP A 891 30.16 8.31 10.00
N PHE A 892 28.89 7.99 10.29
CA PHE A 892 27.82 8.97 10.35
C PHE A 892 27.75 9.60 11.74
N LEU A 893 27.08 10.74 11.84
CA LEU A 893 26.86 11.46 13.09
C LEU A 893 25.38 11.39 13.50
N ILE A 894 25.12 11.12 14.78
CA ILE A 894 23.78 11.09 15.36
C ILE A 894 23.54 12.27 16.32
N PRO A 895 22.34 12.88 16.32
CA PRO A 895 21.99 13.94 17.25
C PRO A 895 21.48 13.37 18.58
N ILE A 896 22.15 13.73 19.68
CA ILE A 896 21.73 13.43 21.06
C ILE A 896 21.30 14.72 21.75
N ALA A 897 20.17 14.68 22.47
CA ALA A 897 19.71 15.80 23.28
C ALA A 897 20.51 15.87 24.59
N GLU A 898 21.27 16.95 24.80
CA GLU A 898 21.86 17.32 26.08
C GLU A 898 20.96 18.32 26.80
N THR A 899 20.64 18.04 28.06
CA THR A 899 19.96 18.98 28.95
C THR A 899 21.02 19.69 29.79
N LYS A 900 21.26 20.97 29.54
CA LYS A 900 22.15 21.80 30.38
C LYS A 900 21.33 22.74 31.25
N MET A 901 21.65 22.78 32.54
CA MET A 901 21.17 23.82 33.45
C MET A 901 22.01 25.09 33.22
N VAL A 902 21.37 26.20 32.91
CA VAL A 902 22.04 27.50 32.74
C VAL A 902 21.43 28.50 33.73
N ASP A 903 22.27 29.15 34.52
CA ASP A 903 21.85 30.21 35.44
C ASP A 903 21.50 31.49 34.66
N SER A 904 20.31 32.04 34.88
CA SER A 904 19.90 33.30 34.27
C SER A 904 20.70 34.46 34.86
N LYS A 905 21.42 35.23 34.03
CA LYS A 905 22.03 36.50 34.45
C LYS A 905 20.96 37.48 34.95
N PRO A 906 21.21 38.25 36.01
CA PRO A 906 20.24 39.19 36.56
C PRO A 906 20.03 40.38 35.60
N ALA A 907 18.76 40.68 35.31
CA ALA A 907 18.37 41.86 34.54
C ALA A 907 18.60 43.12 35.38
N LYS A 908 19.34 44.10 34.83
CA LYS A 908 19.49 45.43 35.43
C LYS A 908 18.13 46.15 35.46
N SER A 909 17.74 46.59 36.65
CA SER A 909 16.56 47.37 36.95
C SER A 909 16.56 48.72 36.21
N LYS A 910 15.44 49.04 35.55
CA LYS A 910 15.01 50.43 35.35
C LYS A 910 13.61 50.59 35.93
N SER A 911 13.58 51.41 36.96
CA SER A 911 12.41 51.90 37.69
C SER A 911 11.59 52.88 36.85
N SER A 912 10.27 52.72 36.81
CA SER A 912 9.33 53.84 36.98
C SER A 912 7.87 53.41 37.10
N LYS A 913 7.34 53.72 38.28
CA LYS A 913 6.00 54.24 38.61
C LYS A 913 4.73 53.48 38.19
N LYS A 914 4.23 52.76 39.21
CA LYS A 914 2.84 52.58 39.67
C LYS A 914 1.76 53.49 39.05
N GLY A 915 0.67 52.86 38.61
CA GLY A 915 -0.70 53.36 38.68
C GLY A 915 -1.65 52.21 39.08
N LYS A 916 -2.34 52.35 40.22
CA LYS A 916 -3.30 51.39 40.82
C LYS A 916 -4.71 51.57 40.21
N LYS A 917 -5.48 50.47 40.12
CA LYS A 917 -6.96 50.34 40.39
C LYS A 917 -7.35 48.85 40.17
N SER A 918 -7.57 48.05 41.21
CA SER A 918 -8.85 47.65 41.85
C SER A 918 -9.95 47.23 40.85
N ALA A 919 -10.25 45.93 40.67
CA ALA A 919 -11.07 45.03 41.51
C ALA A 919 -12.59 45.25 41.37
N THR A 920 -13.27 44.31 40.68
CA THR A 920 -14.64 43.75 40.92
C THR A 920 -14.99 42.81 39.74
N GLU A 921 -15.20 41.52 40.00
CA GLU A 921 -16.48 40.79 40.14
C GLU A 921 -17.19 40.39 38.82
N LYS A 922 -17.46 39.07 38.75
CA LYS A 922 -18.67 38.38 38.29
C LYS A 922 -18.98 38.12 36.80
N THR A 923 -19.18 36.81 36.58
CA THR A 923 -20.26 36.13 35.84
C THR A 923 -20.32 36.12 34.31
N ALA A 924 -20.33 34.87 33.81
CA ALA A 924 -21.22 34.27 32.83
C ALA A 924 -21.22 34.75 31.36
N ASN A 925 -20.87 33.78 30.50
CA ASN A 925 -21.39 33.45 29.16
C ASN A 925 -22.12 34.52 28.35
N LEU A 926 -21.61 34.77 27.13
CA LEU A 926 -22.42 34.75 25.92
C LEU A 926 -21.54 34.65 24.67
N GLU A 927 -22.11 33.98 23.67
CA GLU A 927 -21.56 33.67 22.36
C GLU A 927 -21.45 34.91 21.44
N ALA A 928 -20.78 34.65 20.31
CA ALA A 928 -20.87 35.31 19.01
C ALA A 928 -19.93 36.49 18.70
N GLY A 929 -19.19 36.28 17.61
CA GLY A 929 -18.83 37.34 16.67
C GLY A 929 -17.41 37.87 16.78
N SER A 930 -16.54 37.48 15.85
CA SER A 930 -15.78 38.48 15.07
C SER A 930 -14.96 37.83 13.96
N ASN A 931 -15.27 38.26 12.74
CA ASN A 931 -14.36 38.33 11.63
C ASN A 931 -13.01 38.91 12.07
N ALA A 932 -11.92 38.24 11.68
CA ALA A 932 -10.62 38.90 11.55
C ALA A 932 -9.99 38.44 10.24
N ILE A 933 -10.17 39.31 9.24
CA ILE A 933 -9.41 39.40 8.01
C ILE A 933 -7.92 39.40 8.38
N PHE A 934 -7.17 38.39 7.94
CA PHE A 934 -5.73 38.53 7.78
C PHE A 934 -5.39 38.40 6.30
N SER A 935 -5.02 39.55 5.77
CA SER A 935 -4.52 39.77 4.43
C SER A 935 -3.21 39.02 4.18
N GLU A 936 -3.02 38.75 2.90
CA GLU A 936 -1.92 38.09 2.25
C GLU A 936 -0.53 38.55 2.74
N ASN A 937 0.34 37.57 2.94
CA ASN A 937 1.73 37.70 2.53
C ASN A 937 2.08 36.47 1.69
N ALA A 938 2.06 36.66 0.37
CA ALA A 938 2.56 35.71 -0.60
C ALA A 938 4.08 35.56 -0.42
N SER A 939 4.47 34.49 0.28
CA SER A 939 5.78 33.88 0.10
C SER A 939 5.56 32.52 -0.53
N GLU A 940 6.02 32.32 -1.77
CA GLU A 940 6.10 30.99 -2.39
C GLU A 940 7.00 30.10 -1.52
N GLY A 941 6.37 29.38 -0.59
CA GLY A 941 6.97 28.43 0.32
C GLY A 941 6.70 27.01 -0.13
N ILE A 942 7.63 26.11 0.17
CA ILE A 942 7.40 24.67 0.11
C ILE A 942 6.44 24.36 1.27
N ASP A 943 5.15 24.29 0.98
CA ASP A 943 4.15 23.89 1.98
C ASP A 943 4.24 22.38 2.21
N GLU A 944 4.38 21.98 3.48
CA GLU A 944 4.18 20.59 3.88
C GLU A 944 2.71 20.25 3.66
N LEU A 945 2.46 19.10 3.01
CA LEU A 945 1.12 18.64 2.77
C LEU A 945 0.44 18.28 4.11
N PRO A 946 -0.74 18.83 4.42
CA PRO A 946 -1.54 18.39 5.56
C PRO A 946 -1.68 16.87 5.57
N SER A 947 -1.56 16.24 6.74
CA SER A 947 -1.49 14.78 6.91
C SER A 947 -2.60 14.00 6.18
N HIS A 948 -3.82 14.52 6.13
CA HIS A 948 -4.95 13.88 5.46
C HIS A 948 -4.89 13.94 3.91
N LEU A 949 -4.12 14.85 3.31
CA LEU A 949 -3.85 14.83 1.86
C LEU A 949 -2.75 13.82 1.52
N GLN A 950 -1.89 13.45 2.47
CA GLN A 950 -0.93 12.35 2.26
C GLN A 950 -1.66 11.04 2.00
N ASP A 951 -2.82 10.81 2.62
CA ASP A 951 -3.68 9.63 2.37
C ASP A 951 -4.26 9.62 0.95
N VAL A 952 -4.48 10.78 0.33
CA VAL A 952 -4.91 10.90 -1.08
C VAL A 952 -3.78 10.49 -2.03
N PHE A 953 -2.51 10.68 -1.64
CA PHE A 953 -1.33 10.37 -2.47
C PHE A 953 -0.55 9.10 -2.09
N LYS A 954 -0.87 8.45 -0.96
CA LYS A 954 -0.29 7.16 -0.53
C LYS A 954 -0.53 6.05 -1.57
N ASP A 955 -1.57 6.20 -2.38
CA ASP A 955 -2.15 5.15 -3.23
C ASP A 955 -1.91 5.32 -4.74
N ASN A 956 -0.94 6.13 -5.18
CA ASN A 956 -0.65 6.31 -6.61
C ASN A 956 -0.24 5.02 -7.37
N ASP A 957 -0.17 3.86 -6.71
CA ASP A 957 0.09 2.55 -7.31
C ASP A 957 -0.84 1.43 -6.74
N THR A 958 -2.00 1.72 -6.12
CA THR A 958 -3.03 0.69 -5.82
C THR A 958 -4.09 0.64 -6.92
N ASP A 959 -3.63 0.33 -8.14
CA ASP A 959 -4.53 -0.12 -9.20
C ASP A 959 -4.64 -1.65 -9.12
N LEU A 960 -5.89 -2.12 -8.96
CA LEU A 960 -6.37 -3.50 -9.17
C LEU A 960 -6.01 -4.63 -8.19
N HIS A 961 -5.79 -4.35 -6.91
CA HIS A 961 -5.71 -5.43 -5.91
C HIS A 961 -6.79 -5.27 -4.83
N GLN A 962 -7.95 -5.86 -5.10
CA GLN A 962 -8.87 -6.29 -4.06
C GLN A 962 -8.50 -7.71 -3.66
N ASP A 963 -8.18 -7.83 -2.38
CA ASP A 963 -8.43 -8.95 -1.47
C ASP A 963 -7.15 -9.44 -0.77
N ASP A 964 -6.57 -8.56 0.04
CA ASP A 964 -5.89 -8.95 1.27
C ASP A 964 -6.66 -8.30 2.43
N GLY A 965 -7.38 -9.13 3.19
CA GLY A 965 -8.06 -8.77 4.44
C GLY A 965 -7.13 -8.28 5.56
N LEU A 966 -5.87 -7.94 5.27
CA LEU A 966 -4.87 -7.53 6.24
C LEU A 966 -4.18 -6.19 5.92
N GLU A 967 -4.18 -5.67 4.67
CA GLU A 967 -3.52 -4.38 4.37
C GLU A 967 -4.46 -3.16 4.38
N LYS A 968 -5.79 -3.31 4.21
CA LYS A 968 -6.69 -2.14 4.04
C LYS A 968 -7.07 -1.37 5.32
N LYS A 969 -6.62 -1.77 6.52
CA LYS A 969 -6.91 -1.02 7.78
C LYS A 969 -5.69 -0.51 8.54
N GLU A 970 -4.46 -0.68 8.04
CA GLU A 970 -3.26 -0.33 8.82
C GLU A 970 -2.69 1.07 8.59
N LEU A 971 -3.33 1.95 7.79
CA LEU A 971 -2.75 3.26 7.43
C LEU A 971 -3.76 4.41 7.40
N SER A 972 -4.50 4.66 8.48
CA SER A 972 -5.15 5.96 8.72
C SER A 972 -4.69 6.60 10.03
N ASP A 973 -3.46 7.14 10.02
CA ASP A 973 -2.97 7.99 11.11
C ASP A 973 -3.38 9.44 10.85
N THR A 974 -4.41 9.90 11.56
CA THR A 974 -4.66 11.33 11.77
C THR A 974 -3.65 11.86 12.81
N SER A 975 -2.79 12.77 12.38
CA SER A 975 -1.86 13.49 13.24
C SER A 975 -2.60 14.44 14.19
N ASN A 976 -2.59 14.15 15.49
CA ASN A 976 -2.66 15.20 16.51
C ASN A 976 -1.26 15.35 17.11
N ASP A 977 -0.60 16.45 16.74
CA ASP A 977 0.67 16.89 17.32
C ASP A 977 0.40 17.43 18.73
N SER A 978 0.31 16.53 19.73
CA SER A 978 0.65 16.81 21.14
C SER A 978 0.27 15.64 22.06
N VAL A 979 1.07 14.58 22.14
CA VAL A 979 1.30 13.83 23.41
C VAL A 979 2.67 13.16 23.29
N ASP A 980 3.55 13.46 24.24
CA ASP A 980 4.87 12.85 24.40
C ASP A 980 4.69 11.34 24.68
N GLY A 981 5.17 10.51 23.77
CA GLY A 981 4.99 9.05 23.78
C GLY A 981 6.21 8.30 24.30
N SER A 982 6.96 8.87 25.24
CA SER A 982 7.93 8.13 26.05
C SER A 982 7.33 7.89 27.44
N LEU A 983 6.76 6.71 27.66
CA LEU A 983 6.37 6.23 28.97
C LEU A 983 7.35 5.12 29.36
N SER A 984 8.43 5.50 30.04
CA SER A 984 9.08 4.65 31.03
C SER A 984 8.11 4.51 32.21
N VAL A 985 7.28 3.47 32.20
CA VAL A 985 6.42 3.14 33.34
C VAL A 985 6.92 1.84 33.92
N PHE A 986 7.99 1.91 34.71
CA PHE A 986 8.32 0.95 35.76
C PHE A 986 9.28 1.67 36.69
N ASP A 987 8.74 2.21 37.79
CA ASP A 987 9.42 2.45 39.07
C ASP A 987 8.36 2.94 40.05
N ASN A 988 7.70 2.00 40.73
CA ASN A 988 6.89 2.26 41.91
C ASN A 988 7.73 1.88 43.13
N GLU A 989 8.59 2.81 43.58
CA GLU A 989 9.04 2.82 44.98
C GLU A 989 8.67 4.16 45.61
N ALA A 990 8.03 4.04 46.77
CA ALA A 990 7.49 5.14 47.54
C ALA A 990 8.59 6.10 48.01
N ILE A 991 8.41 7.40 47.79
CA ILE A 991 9.21 8.46 48.44
C ILE A 991 8.26 9.49 49.07
N PRO A 992 8.52 9.93 50.31
CA PRO A 992 7.52 10.56 51.18
C PRO A 992 7.31 12.04 50.87
N LYS A 993 6.13 12.54 51.29
CA LYS A 993 5.75 13.96 51.31
C LYS A 993 6.90 14.83 51.86
N LYS A 994 7.36 15.80 51.07
CA LYS A 994 8.16 16.94 51.57
C LYS A 994 7.44 18.27 51.34
N THR A 995 7.38 18.94 52.47
CA THR A 995 7.00 20.31 52.84
C THR A 995 7.63 21.41 51.98
N ASP A 996 6.96 22.56 52.00
CA ASP A 996 7.34 23.86 51.45
C ASP A 996 8.83 24.22 51.58
N SER A 997 9.46 24.62 50.48
CA SER A 997 10.55 25.61 50.48
C SER A 997 10.77 26.24 49.10
N ASN A 998 10.90 27.56 49.09
CA ASN A 998 11.26 28.41 47.96
C ASN A 998 12.54 27.93 47.24
N SER A 999 12.50 27.76 45.91
CA SER A 999 13.72 27.85 45.09
C SER A 999 13.48 28.38 43.67
N SER A 1000 14.45 29.16 43.23
CA SER A 1000 14.64 29.92 41.99
C SER A 1000 14.09 29.33 40.68
N ASN A 1001 13.49 30.19 39.84
CA ASN A 1001 13.16 29.96 38.43
C ASN A 1001 14.42 29.61 37.59
N LYS A 1002 14.68 28.32 37.36
CA LYS A 1002 15.67 27.83 36.37
C LYS A 1002 14.94 27.44 35.08
N LYS A 1003 15.38 27.92 33.91
CA LYS A 1003 14.90 27.48 32.59
C LYS A 1003 15.79 26.36 32.05
N LEU A 1004 15.19 25.22 31.70
CA LEU A 1004 15.88 24.15 30.96
C LEU A 1004 16.18 24.61 29.53
N GLN A 1005 17.44 24.56 29.10
CA GLN A 1005 17.83 24.77 27.71
C GLN A 1005 18.29 23.44 27.11
N LYS A 1006 17.50 22.88 26.18
CA LYS A 1006 17.86 21.66 25.43
C LYS A 1006 18.85 22.04 24.32
N SER A 1007 20.04 21.44 24.31
CA SER A 1007 21.05 21.58 23.23
C SER A 1007 21.28 20.25 22.53
N ILE A 1008 21.54 20.26 21.21
CA ILE A 1008 21.81 19.03 20.44
C ILE A 1008 23.32 18.87 20.30
N LYS A 1009 23.86 17.72 20.75
CA LYS A 1009 25.24 17.29 20.50
C LYS A 1009 25.25 16.23 19.42
N TRP A 1010 26.21 16.33 18.49
CA TRP A 1010 26.42 15.33 17.45
C TRP A 1010 27.57 14.43 17.86
N VAL A 1011 27.33 13.13 17.88
CA VAL A 1011 28.33 12.11 18.23
C VAL A 1011 28.46 11.08 17.10
N PRO A 1012 29.59 10.35 17.01
CA PRO A 1012 29.72 9.23 16.07
C PRO A 1012 28.58 8.22 16.24
N PHE A 1013 28.18 7.60 15.13
CA PHE A 1013 27.15 6.57 15.13
C PHE A 1013 27.61 5.37 15.96
N SER A 1014 26.75 4.92 16.85
CA SER A 1014 26.94 3.68 17.59
C SER A 1014 25.59 3.04 17.90
N LEU A 1015 25.56 1.72 17.99
CA LEU A 1015 24.38 0.95 18.36
C LEU A 1015 24.49 0.46 19.82
N PRO A 1016 23.36 0.30 20.52
CA PRO A 1016 23.35 -0.36 21.81
C PRO A 1016 23.73 -1.85 21.66
N ASP A 1017 24.16 -2.47 22.75
CA ASP A 1017 24.41 -3.90 22.78
C ASP A 1017 23.13 -4.71 22.52
N LEU A 1018 23.33 -5.89 21.92
CA LEU A 1018 22.23 -6.80 21.64
C LEU A 1018 21.64 -7.32 22.96
N PRO A 1019 20.31 -7.55 23.02
CA PRO A 1019 19.70 -8.19 24.17
C PRO A 1019 20.27 -9.59 24.37
N LYS A 1020 20.33 -10.06 25.63
CA LYS A 1020 20.79 -11.41 25.95
C LYS A 1020 19.87 -12.45 25.32
N THR A 1021 20.47 -13.46 24.69
CA THR A 1021 19.75 -14.63 24.18
C THR A 1021 19.34 -15.55 25.33
N GLY A 1022 18.17 -16.18 25.21
CA GLY A 1022 17.71 -17.22 26.12
C GLY A 1022 18.36 -18.59 25.88
N GLU A 1023 17.70 -19.63 26.38
CA GLU A 1023 18.25 -20.99 26.51
C GLU A 1023 17.71 -22.01 25.48
N LEU A 1024 16.83 -21.60 24.56
CA LEU A 1024 16.27 -22.50 23.55
C LEU A 1024 17.36 -23.10 22.66
N ASN A 1025 17.41 -24.43 22.58
CA ASN A 1025 18.17 -25.12 21.56
C ASN A 1025 17.34 -25.20 20.27
N ILE A 1026 17.76 -24.46 19.23
CA ILE A 1026 17.02 -24.38 17.97
C ILE A 1026 16.81 -25.75 17.29
N LYS A 1027 17.66 -26.75 17.57
CA LYS A 1027 17.51 -28.09 17.00
C LYS A 1027 16.27 -28.83 17.52
N GLU A 1028 15.67 -28.40 18.63
CA GLU A 1028 14.42 -28.98 19.14
C GLU A 1028 13.26 -28.85 18.13
N VAL A 1029 13.31 -27.84 17.25
CA VAL A 1029 12.32 -27.63 16.18
C VAL A 1029 12.24 -28.84 15.24
N LEU A 1030 13.33 -29.60 15.05
CA LEU A 1030 13.34 -30.78 14.20
C LEU A 1030 12.36 -31.86 14.68
N ASN A 1031 12.01 -31.87 15.96
CA ASN A 1031 11.13 -32.87 16.54
C ASN A 1031 9.71 -32.34 16.79
N SER A 1032 9.40 -31.10 16.40
CA SER A 1032 8.08 -30.53 16.63
C SER A 1032 7.06 -30.98 15.56
N PRO A 1033 6.06 -31.79 15.90
CA PRO A 1033 5.04 -32.25 14.94
C PRO A 1033 4.08 -31.13 14.53
N TYR A 1034 3.98 -30.06 15.32
CA TYR A 1034 3.02 -28.97 15.12
C TYR A 1034 3.66 -27.63 14.72
N PHE A 1035 4.94 -27.64 14.30
CA PHE A 1035 5.65 -26.43 13.85
C PHE A 1035 4.89 -25.70 12.73
N PHE A 1036 4.48 -26.46 11.72
CA PHE A 1036 3.48 -26.13 10.71
C PHE A 1036 2.42 -27.24 10.76
N SER A 1037 1.14 -26.91 10.87
CA SER A 1037 0.08 -27.91 11.09
C SER A 1037 -1.27 -27.53 10.51
#